data_AF-A0A5E4WAK2-F1
#
_entry.id   AF-A0A5E4WAK2-F1
#
_cell.length_a   1.000
_cell.length_b   1.000
_cell.length_c   1.000
_cell.angle_alpha   90.00
_cell.angle_beta   90.00
_cell.angle_gamma   90.00
#
_symmetry.space_group_name_H-M   'P 1'
#
loop_
_entity.id
_entity.type
_entity.pdbx_description
1 polymer ?
#
loop_
_entity_poly.entity_id
_entity_poly.type
_entity_poly.pdbx_seq_one_letter_code
_entity_poly.pdbx_strand_id
1 'polypeptide(L)'
;MTRTDDSGRRVSCRALRFSNSSSGNAFVKLPDRPDSFLFRVAAAFVLALPLAANAAASAGAAVVAQPMQPVALPELRGLRDATRQGVQDQRLEQQRRETEERERRSDAPDVRLSPDAPVTPGTPPAPDAAQLTTLPAEAPCVVLRDIAVTSVDGTPVPASFTFLRRALAPFIAQCAGAAGVAQIATFATDAVLAKGWLTTRVLVPEQNLTDGHLTLLLIPGVISAVRFSDPDTRTLWRAALPVSEGDVLSLAALEQGLEQLKRMPSQDADIRIEPGELPGTSVLVIDTQRRRAWRLLASVDNSGTRDTGRLQGQLALGIDNVLGLNDLLDVAVQHDLSTGDDRFGAKGGSLSYSFPWGYNTVSLFGSRHQRTRALRRHRLRTGLRPGHARPTRHATRGSRHRRTRSVRRQRRRVRQCQLRRLSRQAALSPGRFPGQFRRRRLLPRPALLRLLMNQRCFRLVFSHVRRQWIAVGEHVRRGRTPGASRSLRRRAACGREGASAIVTTTVTAGYRQRTVATLLAFTVLGFSAQAYAQIVAAPGPHAPGVSVTPNGLPLVNITAPTAGGVSHNQYQQFDVPTQGAILNNARTIVQTQTGGWVPGNPNLTGDPARIILNQVTSALPSNLAGYLEVAGSRAEVIVSNPNGITCNGCGFINTSRGVLTTGFPVFGGSGSLEAFRVTEGAIRVTGNGLNAGNLTHAALLARAIEVNAAIHAPTLDVVTGRNEIDATTFDVRSTEGTASGAPAFALDVSRLGGMYAGKIRLIGTEAGVGVNIDGDISANGGTLTLTSAGELRIDGKVHAGEVLDATAADTPTATPCE
;
A
#
# COMPACT_ATOMS: atom_id res chain seq x y z
N MET A 1 19.77 -7.48 66.92
CA MET A 1 20.99 -6.64 66.84
C MET A 1 20.68 -5.42 66.01
N THR A 2 21.08 -4.25 66.46
CA THR A 2 20.89 -2.95 65.79
C THR A 2 22.15 -2.57 65.03
N ARG A 3 22.01 -2.15 63.75
CA ARG A 3 22.93 -1.18 63.15
C ARG A 3 22.22 -0.41 62.04
N THR A 4 22.41 0.90 62.04
CA THR A 4 21.95 1.88 61.05
C THR A 4 23.07 2.18 60.07
N ASP A 5 22.72 2.70 58.89
CA ASP A 5 23.67 3.32 57.96
C ASP A 5 23.07 4.60 57.34
N ASP A 6 23.95 5.47 56.85
CA ASP A 6 23.66 6.86 56.47
C ASP A 6 22.88 6.99 55.15
N SER A 7 21.73 7.69 55.21
CA SER A 7 20.98 8.31 54.08
C SER A 7 19.50 8.58 54.42
N GLY A 8 18.99 8.02 55.53
CA GLY A 8 17.84 8.60 56.25
C GLY A 8 16.46 8.55 55.56
N ARG A 9 16.19 7.60 54.65
CA ARG A 9 14.81 7.36 54.14
C ARG A 9 14.37 5.90 54.24
N ARG A 10 13.17 5.70 54.79
CA ARG A 10 12.59 4.38 55.09
C ARG A 10 11.88 3.79 53.86
N VAL A 11 12.21 2.56 53.51
CA VAL A 11 11.44 1.72 52.58
C VAL A 11 10.75 0.62 53.40
N SER A 12 9.43 0.46 53.23
CA SER A 12 8.63 -0.52 53.96
C SER A 12 8.03 -1.56 53.02
N CYS A 13 8.70 -2.70 52.87
CA CYS A 13 8.09 -3.91 52.32
C CYS A 13 7.47 -4.74 53.45
N ARG A 14 6.23 -5.23 53.26
CA ARG A 14 5.69 -6.31 54.09
C ARG A 14 4.84 -7.26 53.24
N ALA A 15 5.35 -8.48 53.06
CA ALA A 15 4.63 -9.58 52.43
C ALA A 15 4.01 -10.51 53.49
N LEU A 16 2.84 -11.10 53.18
CA LEU A 16 2.21 -12.26 53.84
C LEU A 16 1.19 -12.83 52.82
N ARG A 17 1.48 -13.95 52.16
CA ARG A 17 1.11 -15.35 52.48
C ARG A 17 -0.34 -15.75 52.15
N PHE A 18 -0.46 -16.93 51.54
CA PHE A 18 -1.68 -17.60 51.09
C PHE A 18 -2.64 -18.02 52.22
N SER A 19 -3.94 -18.08 51.89
CA SER A 19 -4.88 -19.07 52.43
C SER A 19 -5.98 -19.36 51.41
N ASN A 20 -6.53 -20.58 51.42
CA ASN A 20 -7.51 -21.10 50.47
C ASN A 20 -8.70 -21.68 51.26
N SER A 21 -9.96 -21.27 50.99
CA SER A 21 -11.16 -22.07 51.36
C SER A 21 -12.50 -21.52 50.82
N SER A 22 -13.23 -22.40 50.12
CA SER A 22 -14.68 -22.69 50.21
C SER A 22 -15.79 -21.59 50.24
N SER A 23 -16.67 -21.66 49.23
CA SER A 23 -18.16 -21.72 49.29
C SER A 23 -19.01 -20.66 50.02
N GLY A 24 -20.06 -20.16 49.34
CA GLY A 24 -21.26 -19.59 50.00
C GLY A 24 -22.16 -18.73 49.08
N ASN A 25 -23.39 -19.19 48.80
CA ASN A 25 -24.42 -18.45 48.05
C ASN A 25 -25.03 -17.29 48.87
N ALA A 26 -25.43 -16.18 48.21
CA ALA A 26 -26.79 -15.61 48.33
C ALA A 26 -27.08 -14.33 47.46
N PHE A 27 -28.14 -14.42 46.65
CA PHE A 27 -29.16 -13.40 46.33
C PHE A 27 -28.84 -11.96 45.84
N VAL A 28 -29.04 -11.78 44.52
CA VAL A 28 -30.03 -10.86 43.87
C VAL A 28 -30.19 -9.40 44.38
N LYS A 29 -29.79 -8.41 43.55
CA LYS A 29 -30.73 -7.47 42.87
C LYS A 29 -30.07 -6.59 41.78
N LEU A 30 -30.70 -6.53 40.61
CA LEU A 30 -30.60 -5.44 39.61
C LEU A 30 -31.51 -4.27 40.09
N PRO A 31 -31.25 -2.98 39.76
CA PRO A 31 -31.46 -2.50 38.37
C PRO A 31 -30.60 -1.30 37.87
N ASP A 32 -30.65 -1.15 36.54
CA ASP A 32 -30.75 0.06 35.68
C ASP A 32 -30.11 1.43 36.03
N ARG A 33 -29.53 2.02 34.97
CA ARG A 33 -29.23 3.46 34.75
C ARG A 33 -30.53 4.25 34.40
N PRO A 34 -30.58 5.58 34.11
CA PRO A 34 -29.49 6.57 33.92
C PRO A 34 -29.71 8.00 34.52
N ASP A 35 -28.82 8.92 34.10
CA ASP A 35 -29.03 10.35 33.80
C ASP A 35 -28.63 11.49 34.78
N SER A 36 -27.54 12.17 34.37
CA SER A 36 -27.30 13.63 34.31
C SER A 36 -27.56 14.56 35.51
N PHE A 37 -26.53 15.29 35.97
CA PHE A 37 -26.71 16.70 36.39
C PHE A 37 -25.48 17.61 36.19
N LEU A 38 -25.79 18.84 35.77
CA LEU A 38 -25.02 19.98 35.25
C LEU A 38 -23.80 20.57 35.99
N PHE A 39 -22.77 20.91 35.18
CA PHE A 39 -22.02 22.19 35.07
C PHE A 39 -22.26 23.36 36.07
N ARG A 40 -21.15 23.89 36.65
CA ARG A 40 -20.79 25.30 37.03
C ARG A 40 -19.48 25.29 37.87
N VAL A 41 -18.59 26.29 38.02
CA VAL A 41 -18.35 27.70 37.55
C VAL A 41 -16.83 27.78 37.18
N ALA A 42 -16.27 28.65 36.30
CA ALA A 42 -15.80 30.04 36.54
C ALA A 42 -14.99 30.58 35.32
N ALA A 43 -14.62 31.88 35.31
CA ALA A 43 -14.09 32.58 34.13
C ALA A 43 -12.98 33.63 34.41
N ALA A 44 -12.35 34.09 33.32
CA ALA A 44 -11.61 35.35 33.09
C ALA A 44 -10.10 35.48 33.45
N PHE A 45 -9.27 35.80 32.42
CA PHE A 45 -8.16 36.79 32.47
C PHE A 45 -7.62 37.17 31.05
N VAL A 46 -8.17 38.25 30.47
CA VAL A 46 -7.51 39.47 29.87
C VAL A 46 -6.15 39.41 29.09
N LEU A 47 -6.18 39.83 27.79
CA LEU A 47 -5.24 40.65 26.94
C LEU A 47 -3.71 40.27 26.79
N ALA A 48 -2.92 40.60 25.73
CA ALA A 48 -3.03 41.50 24.54
C ALA A 48 -2.03 41.21 23.36
N LEU A 49 -2.25 41.85 22.18
CA LEU A 49 -1.29 42.24 21.09
C LEU A 49 -0.63 41.15 20.18
N PRO A 50 -0.10 41.50 18.96
CA PRO A 50 -0.81 42.09 17.80
C PRO A 50 -0.53 41.38 16.43
N LEU A 51 -1.31 41.68 15.39
CA LEU A 51 -1.00 41.30 13.99
C LEU A 51 -0.18 42.38 13.27
N ALA A 52 0.78 41.95 12.44
CA ALA A 52 1.36 42.75 11.37
C ALA A 52 0.98 42.13 10.00
N ALA A 53 0.57 42.97 9.06
CA ALA A 53 0.23 42.57 7.70
C ALA A 53 1.05 43.37 6.69
N ASN A 54 1.82 42.69 5.84
CA ASN A 54 2.51 43.33 4.71
C ASN A 54 1.81 42.96 3.40
N ALA A 55 1.41 43.99 2.66
CA ALA A 55 0.98 43.87 1.27
C ALA A 55 2.17 44.19 0.35
N ALA A 56 2.32 43.43 -0.73
CA ALA A 56 3.24 43.75 -1.82
C ALA A 56 2.48 43.68 -3.15
N ALA A 57 2.42 44.81 -3.85
CA ALA A 57 1.87 44.89 -5.20
C ALA A 57 2.97 44.59 -6.23
N SER A 58 2.60 44.07 -7.40
CA SER A 58 3.48 44.01 -8.57
C SER A 58 2.75 44.53 -9.82
N ALA A 59 3.45 45.35 -10.59
CA ALA A 59 2.90 46.13 -11.69
C ALA A 59 2.66 45.31 -12.96
N GLY A 60 1.79 45.81 -13.83
CA GLY A 60 1.56 45.24 -15.16
C GLY A 60 2.55 45.79 -16.21
N ALA A 61 2.84 44.98 -17.23
CA ALA A 61 3.50 45.40 -18.45
C ALA A 61 2.56 45.15 -19.64
N ALA A 62 2.37 46.16 -20.50
CA ALA A 62 1.54 46.04 -21.69
C ALA A 62 2.39 45.58 -22.89
N VAL A 63 1.84 44.68 -23.71
CA VAL A 63 2.45 44.23 -24.97
C VAL A 63 1.67 44.83 -26.13
N VAL A 64 2.40 45.54 -27.02
CA VAL A 64 1.86 46.15 -28.24
C VAL A 64 1.64 45.07 -29.30
N ALA A 65 0.51 45.13 -30.03
CA ALA A 65 0.20 44.23 -31.13
C ALA A 65 0.32 44.95 -32.49
N GLN A 66 0.87 44.25 -33.49
CA GLN A 66 0.87 44.66 -34.90
C GLN A 66 -0.08 43.77 -35.74
N PRO A 67 -0.66 44.28 -36.84
CA PRO A 67 -1.66 43.55 -37.62
C PRO A 67 -1.05 42.69 -38.74
N MET A 68 -1.65 41.53 -39.01
CA MET A 68 -1.43 40.73 -40.23
C MET A 68 -2.64 40.81 -41.18
N GLN A 69 -2.39 40.68 -42.48
CA GLN A 69 -3.37 40.76 -43.56
C GLN A 69 -4.13 39.41 -43.79
N PRO A 70 -5.31 39.43 -44.45
CA PRO A 70 -6.18 38.26 -44.54
C PRO A 70 -5.93 37.37 -45.77
N VAL A 71 -6.11 36.05 -45.60
CA VAL A 71 -6.17 35.05 -46.68
C VAL A 71 -7.59 34.48 -46.79
N ALA A 72 -8.06 34.21 -48.02
CA ALA A 72 -9.44 33.79 -48.31
C ALA A 72 -9.77 32.34 -47.88
N LEU A 73 -11.05 32.08 -47.64
CA LEU A 73 -11.60 30.84 -47.07
C LEU A 73 -12.51 30.08 -48.05
N PRO A 74 -12.35 28.75 -48.22
CA PRO A 74 -13.38 27.88 -48.78
C PRO A 74 -14.54 27.63 -47.80
N GLU A 75 -15.66 27.10 -48.29
CA GLU A 75 -16.94 27.08 -47.57
C GLU A 75 -16.95 26.33 -46.22
N LEU A 76 -17.13 27.11 -45.15
CA LEU A 76 -17.01 26.68 -43.75
C LEU A 76 -18.16 25.81 -43.18
N ARG A 77 -19.14 25.35 -43.97
CA ARG A 77 -20.33 24.66 -43.43
C ARG A 77 -20.17 23.14 -43.36
N GLY A 78 -19.69 22.48 -44.42
CA GLY A 78 -19.59 21.02 -44.48
C GLY A 78 -18.63 20.41 -43.45
N LEU A 79 -17.39 20.91 -43.38
CA LEU A 79 -16.40 20.39 -42.42
C LEU A 79 -16.84 20.56 -40.97
N ARG A 80 -17.44 21.71 -40.60
CA ARG A 80 -17.73 22.02 -39.19
C ARG A 80 -18.65 21.01 -38.51
N ASP A 81 -19.60 20.41 -39.23
CA ASP A 81 -20.53 19.44 -38.65
C ASP A 81 -19.96 18.01 -38.67
N ALA A 82 -19.16 17.64 -39.67
CA ALA A 82 -18.38 16.40 -39.68
C ALA A 82 -17.33 16.37 -38.54
N THR A 83 -16.56 17.44 -38.37
CA THR A 83 -15.59 17.57 -37.26
C THR A 83 -16.30 17.58 -35.90
N ARG A 84 -17.51 18.15 -35.79
CA ARG A 84 -18.30 18.09 -34.55
C ARG A 84 -18.76 16.68 -34.18
N GLN A 85 -19.22 15.90 -35.16
CA GLN A 85 -19.60 14.51 -34.93
C GLN A 85 -18.38 13.66 -34.54
N GLY A 86 -17.30 13.72 -35.31
CA GLY A 86 -16.04 13.01 -34.99
C GLY A 86 -15.47 13.35 -33.60
N VAL A 87 -15.50 14.63 -33.21
CA VAL A 87 -15.05 15.09 -31.87
C VAL A 87 -16.04 14.71 -30.76
N GLN A 88 -17.32 14.48 -31.06
CA GLN A 88 -18.27 13.95 -30.07
C GLN A 88 -18.11 12.45 -29.85
N ASP A 89 -17.91 11.67 -30.91
CA ASP A 89 -17.74 10.22 -30.81
C ASP A 89 -16.39 9.85 -30.19
N GLN A 90 -15.28 10.49 -30.60
CA GLN A 90 -13.98 10.33 -29.93
C GLN A 90 -14.06 10.64 -28.43
N ARG A 91 -14.76 11.71 -28.02
CA ARG A 91 -14.93 12.05 -26.59
C ARG A 91 -15.80 11.05 -25.83
N LEU A 92 -16.74 10.39 -26.50
CA LEU A 92 -17.55 9.35 -25.88
C LEU A 92 -16.74 8.08 -25.67
N GLU A 93 -15.87 7.72 -26.62
CA GLU A 93 -14.93 6.60 -26.49
C GLU A 93 -13.83 6.86 -25.45
N GLN A 94 -13.29 8.08 -25.38
CA GLN A 94 -12.30 8.46 -24.38
C GLN A 94 -12.87 8.33 -22.96
N GLN A 95 -14.09 8.82 -22.71
CA GLN A 95 -14.80 8.59 -21.44
C GLN A 95 -15.13 7.11 -21.19
N ARG A 96 -15.28 6.31 -22.24
CA ARG A 96 -15.50 4.86 -22.13
C ARG A 96 -14.24 4.17 -21.61
N ARG A 97 -13.07 4.49 -22.18
CA ARG A 97 -11.74 4.03 -21.75
C ARG A 97 -11.42 4.46 -20.32
N GLU A 98 -11.62 5.74 -19.96
CA GLU A 98 -11.42 6.22 -18.57
C GLU A 98 -12.29 5.47 -17.55
N THR A 99 -13.53 5.10 -17.93
CA THR A 99 -14.41 4.31 -17.04
C THR A 99 -13.88 2.89 -16.88
N GLU A 100 -13.38 2.30 -17.97
CA GLU A 100 -12.83 0.94 -18.00
C GLU A 100 -11.47 0.86 -17.27
N GLU A 101 -10.64 1.90 -17.31
CA GLU A 101 -9.42 2.01 -16.49
C GLU A 101 -9.73 2.14 -15.00
N ARG A 102 -10.72 2.95 -14.62
CA ARG A 102 -11.17 3.04 -13.21
C ARG A 102 -11.75 1.72 -12.71
N GLU A 103 -12.51 1.02 -13.56
CA GLU A 103 -12.95 -0.35 -13.23
C GLU A 103 -11.74 -1.31 -13.11
N ARG A 104 -10.73 -1.25 -14.00
CA ARG A 104 -9.49 -2.04 -13.87
C ARG A 104 -8.69 -1.74 -12.60
N ARG A 105 -8.73 -0.49 -12.12
CA ARG A 105 -8.09 -0.09 -10.85
C ARG A 105 -8.84 -0.60 -9.62
N SER A 106 -10.16 -0.84 -9.70
CA SER A 106 -10.91 -1.59 -8.68
C SER A 106 -10.85 -3.11 -8.85
N ASP A 107 -10.60 -3.61 -10.07
CA ASP A 107 -10.32 -5.01 -10.41
C ASP A 107 -8.81 -5.36 -10.22
N ALA A 108 -8.07 -4.54 -9.46
CA ALA A 108 -6.64 -4.71 -9.22
C ALA A 108 -6.38 -6.09 -8.60
N PRO A 109 -5.58 -6.96 -9.25
CA PRO A 109 -5.40 -8.34 -8.79
C PRO A 109 -4.60 -8.38 -7.48
N ASP A 110 -4.93 -9.38 -6.68
CA ASP A 110 -4.23 -9.75 -5.45
C ASP A 110 -2.71 -9.76 -5.60
N VAL A 111 -2.06 -9.46 -4.47
CA VAL A 111 -0.61 -9.56 -4.23
C VAL A 111 -0.01 -10.67 -5.09
N ARG A 112 0.65 -10.25 -6.17
CA ARG A 112 1.48 -11.16 -6.93
C ARG A 112 2.70 -11.44 -6.05
N LEU A 113 2.74 -12.63 -5.46
CA LEU A 113 4.03 -13.26 -5.22
C LEU A 113 4.77 -13.22 -6.55
N SER A 114 5.90 -12.52 -6.59
CA SER A 114 6.74 -12.47 -7.78
C SER A 114 7.15 -13.89 -8.15
N PRO A 115 6.89 -14.34 -9.38
CA PRO A 115 7.82 -15.25 -10.02
C PRO A 115 9.21 -14.63 -9.92
N ASP A 116 10.19 -15.47 -9.64
CA ASP A 116 11.60 -15.10 -9.61
C ASP A 116 11.98 -14.17 -8.46
N ALA A 117 12.05 -14.78 -7.28
CA ALA A 117 13.28 -14.65 -6.51
C ALA A 117 14.46 -14.97 -7.47
N PRO A 118 15.43 -14.04 -7.66
CA PRO A 118 16.63 -14.34 -8.42
C PRO A 118 17.31 -15.56 -7.81
N VAL A 119 17.69 -16.53 -8.65
CA VAL A 119 18.69 -17.51 -8.22
C VAL A 119 19.98 -16.73 -8.05
N THR A 120 20.47 -16.65 -6.82
CA THR A 120 21.78 -16.07 -6.50
C THR A 120 22.85 -16.79 -7.32
N PRO A 121 23.65 -16.07 -8.14
CA PRO A 121 24.91 -16.64 -8.64
C PRO A 121 25.85 -16.72 -7.42
N GLY A 122 25.86 -17.87 -6.75
CA GLY A 122 26.58 -18.08 -5.49
C GLY A 122 25.91 -19.03 -4.50
N THR A 123 24.61 -19.33 -4.65
CA THR A 123 24.09 -20.59 -4.06
C THR A 123 24.62 -21.72 -4.94
N PRO A 124 25.26 -22.77 -4.39
CA PRO A 124 25.50 -23.98 -5.15
C PRO A 124 24.15 -24.42 -5.73
N PRO A 125 24.06 -24.85 -7.00
CA PRO A 125 22.82 -25.44 -7.47
C PRO A 125 22.45 -26.55 -6.49
N ALA A 126 21.24 -26.49 -5.92
CA ALA A 126 20.67 -27.65 -5.25
C ALA A 126 20.83 -28.80 -6.25
N PRO A 127 21.54 -29.88 -5.89
CA PRO A 127 22.14 -30.79 -6.86
C PRO A 127 21.09 -31.18 -7.88
N ASP A 128 21.39 -30.97 -9.16
CA ASP A 128 20.41 -31.09 -10.23
C ASP A 128 19.68 -32.41 -10.05
N ALA A 129 18.34 -32.42 -10.11
CA ALA A 129 17.57 -33.62 -9.77
C ALA A 129 17.88 -34.84 -10.67
N ALA A 130 18.65 -34.64 -11.75
CA ALA A 130 19.24 -35.65 -12.63
C ALA A 130 20.57 -36.27 -12.11
N GLN A 131 21.19 -35.72 -11.07
CA GLN A 131 22.44 -36.21 -10.46
C GLN A 131 22.19 -37.08 -9.21
N LEU A 132 20.99 -37.07 -8.62
CA LEU A 132 20.63 -37.97 -7.51
C LEU A 132 20.05 -39.33 -7.95
N THR A 133 19.83 -39.53 -9.26
CA THR A 133 19.20 -40.75 -9.79
C THR A 133 20.16 -41.93 -9.96
N THR A 134 21.45 -41.78 -9.66
CA THR A 134 22.45 -42.86 -9.66
C THR A 134 22.73 -43.34 -8.23
N LEU A 135 22.63 -44.64 -8.00
CA LEU A 135 22.94 -45.25 -6.70
C LEU A 135 24.46 -45.40 -6.48
N PRO A 136 24.92 -45.41 -5.22
CA PRO A 136 26.33 -45.63 -4.89
C PRO A 136 26.75 -47.06 -5.28
N ALA A 137 28.00 -47.20 -5.73
CA ALA A 137 28.60 -48.51 -5.94
C ALA A 137 28.95 -49.15 -4.59
N GLU A 138 28.14 -50.11 -4.14
CA GLU A 138 28.29 -50.83 -2.88
C GLU A 138 28.21 -52.35 -3.08
N ALA A 139 28.84 -53.12 -2.19
CA ALA A 139 28.77 -54.57 -2.17
C ALA A 139 28.67 -55.05 -0.71
N PRO A 140 27.73 -55.96 -0.36
CA PRO A 140 26.73 -56.58 -1.24
C PRO A 140 25.62 -55.61 -1.70
N CYS A 141 25.10 -55.82 -2.90
CA CYS A 141 23.95 -55.10 -3.47
C CYS A 141 23.04 -56.06 -4.24
N VAL A 142 21.76 -55.71 -4.41
CA VAL A 142 20.79 -56.45 -5.22
C VAL A 142 20.23 -55.55 -6.32
N VAL A 143 20.04 -56.11 -7.53
CA VAL A 143 19.45 -55.37 -8.65
C VAL A 143 17.94 -55.21 -8.44
N LEU A 144 17.47 -53.96 -8.37
CA LEU A 144 16.06 -53.65 -8.16
C LEU A 144 15.24 -53.93 -9.43
N ARG A 145 14.18 -54.73 -9.31
CA ARG A 145 13.23 -55.07 -10.38
C ARG A 145 11.98 -54.19 -10.35
N ASP A 146 11.52 -53.82 -9.16
CA ASP A 146 10.36 -52.95 -8.95
C ASP A 146 10.48 -52.18 -7.63
N ILE A 147 9.81 -51.02 -7.56
CA ILE A 147 9.74 -50.18 -6.37
C ILE A 147 8.27 -49.84 -6.09
N ALA A 148 7.66 -50.55 -5.15
CA ALA A 148 6.30 -50.32 -4.68
C ALA A 148 6.26 -49.22 -3.61
N VAL A 149 5.16 -48.46 -3.58
CA VAL A 149 4.87 -47.52 -2.48
C VAL A 149 3.48 -47.84 -1.93
N THR A 150 3.39 -48.14 -0.64
CA THR A 150 2.16 -48.53 0.06
C THR A 150 1.82 -47.52 1.16
N SER A 151 0.54 -47.47 1.57
CA SER A 151 0.12 -46.76 2.78
C SER A 151 0.31 -47.62 4.03
N VAL A 152 0.27 -47.01 5.22
CA VAL A 152 0.34 -47.68 6.54
C VAL A 152 -0.66 -48.84 6.66
N ASP A 153 -1.88 -48.66 6.14
CA ASP A 153 -2.96 -49.65 6.22
C ASP A 153 -2.92 -50.70 5.10
N GLY A 154 -1.83 -50.80 4.34
CA GLY A 154 -1.73 -51.63 3.13
C GLY A 154 -2.59 -51.16 1.96
N THR A 155 -3.30 -50.03 2.10
CA THR A 155 -4.14 -49.44 1.07
C THR A 155 -3.31 -48.80 -0.05
N PRO A 156 -3.85 -48.72 -1.29
CA PRO A 156 -3.20 -47.99 -2.38
C PRO A 156 -2.97 -46.52 -2.02
N VAL A 157 -1.80 -45.99 -2.33
CA VAL A 157 -1.45 -44.60 -2.01
C VAL A 157 -2.48 -43.60 -2.59
N PRO A 158 -2.85 -42.53 -1.84
CA PRO A 158 -3.79 -41.52 -2.34
C PRO A 158 -3.39 -40.94 -3.69
N ALA A 159 -4.37 -40.54 -4.50
CA ALA A 159 -4.17 -40.04 -5.86
C ALA A 159 -3.09 -38.93 -5.95
N SER A 160 -3.01 -38.08 -4.93
CA SER A 160 -2.01 -37.02 -4.73
C SER A 160 -0.54 -37.49 -4.79
N PHE A 161 -0.27 -38.76 -4.47
CA PHE A 161 1.08 -39.34 -4.40
C PHE A 161 1.43 -40.28 -5.56
N THR A 162 0.51 -40.49 -6.50
CA THR A 162 0.72 -41.34 -7.70
C THR A 162 1.88 -40.89 -8.60
N PHE A 163 2.41 -39.69 -8.41
CA PHE A 163 3.62 -39.22 -9.08
C PHE A 163 4.89 -39.97 -8.63
N LEU A 164 4.92 -40.52 -7.40
CA LEU A 164 6.11 -41.21 -6.86
C LEU A 164 6.53 -42.40 -7.72
N ARG A 165 5.58 -43.19 -8.24
CA ARG A 165 5.86 -44.30 -9.16
C ARG A 165 6.62 -43.85 -10.43
N ARG A 166 6.41 -42.61 -10.89
CA ARG A 166 7.16 -42.02 -12.01
C ARG A 166 8.48 -41.39 -11.58
N ALA A 167 8.56 -40.87 -10.35
CA ALA A 167 9.78 -40.29 -9.80
C ALA A 167 10.83 -41.37 -9.46
N LEU A 168 10.39 -42.56 -9.02
CA LEU A 168 11.25 -43.68 -8.60
C LEU A 168 11.68 -44.59 -9.75
N ALA A 169 11.04 -44.49 -10.92
CA ALA A 169 11.36 -45.29 -12.10
C ALA A 169 12.85 -45.30 -12.52
N PRO A 170 13.66 -44.22 -12.38
CA PRO A 170 15.08 -44.24 -12.72
C PRO A 170 15.93 -45.23 -11.90
N PHE A 171 15.51 -45.59 -10.69
CA PHE A 171 16.27 -46.51 -9.82
C PHE A 171 16.01 -48.00 -10.12
N ILE A 172 15.01 -48.30 -10.96
CA ILE A 172 14.75 -49.66 -11.43
C ILE A 172 15.91 -50.10 -12.33
N ALA A 173 16.30 -51.37 -12.24
CA ALA A 173 17.45 -52.01 -12.87
C ALA A 173 18.83 -51.50 -12.39
N GLN A 174 18.92 -50.69 -11.32
CA GLN A 174 20.17 -50.39 -10.63
C GLN A 174 20.43 -51.35 -9.46
N CYS A 175 21.69 -51.51 -9.06
CA CYS A 175 22.05 -52.28 -7.87
C CYS A 175 21.93 -51.40 -6.61
N ALA A 176 21.28 -51.90 -5.57
CA ALA A 176 21.11 -51.21 -4.30
C ALA A 176 21.51 -52.14 -3.14
N GLY A 177 22.35 -51.64 -2.24
CA GLY A 177 22.54 -52.16 -0.89
C GLY A 177 21.87 -51.23 0.12
N ALA A 178 22.39 -51.18 1.34
CA ALA A 178 21.79 -50.39 2.41
C ALA A 178 21.89 -48.87 2.14
N ALA A 179 22.99 -48.39 1.57
CA ALA A 179 23.17 -46.96 1.29
C ALA A 179 22.26 -46.50 0.13
N GLY A 180 22.16 -47.31 -0.92
CA GLY A 180 21.28 -47.06 -2.07
C GLY A 180 19.81 -47.05 -1.68
N VAL A 181 19.35 -47.99 -0.85
CA VAL A 181 17.96 -48.01 -0.35
C VAL A 181 17.66 -46.79 0.53
N ALA A 182 18.60 -46.37 1.38
CA ALA A 182 18.45 -45.14 2.16
C ALA A 182 18.37 -43.90 1.25
N GLN A 183 19.22 -43.81 0.21
CA GLN A 183 19.17 -42.72 -0.78
C GLN A 183 17.83 -42.69 -1.54
N ILE A 184 17.27 -43.85 -1.93
CA ILE A 184 15.95 -43.94 -2.57
C ILE A 184 14.84 -43.41 -1.65
N ALA A 185 14.88 -43.75 -0.36
CA ALA A 185 13.89 -43.29 0.61
C ALA A 185 13.99 -41.78 0.91
N THR A 186 15.22 -41.24 0.97
CA THR A 186 15.48 -39.80 1.06
C THR A 186 14.95 -39.09 -0.18
N PHE A 187 15.30 -39.56 -1.39
CA PHE A 187 14.80 -39.01 -2.65
C PHE A 187 13.26 -39.06 -2.73
N ALA A 188 12.63 -40.14 -2.27
CA ALA A 188 11.17 -40.26 -2.22
C ALA A 188 10.54 -39.21 -1.29
N THR A 189 11.15 -39.00 -0.11
CA THR A 189 10.73 -37.97 0.86
C THR A 189 10.92 -36.56 0.30
N ASP A 190 12.06 -36.28 -0.33
CA ASP A 190 12.34 -34.98 -0.94
C ASP A 190 11.41 -34.69 -2.13
N ALA A 191 11.08 -35.71 -2.93
CA ALA A 191 10.10 -35.59 -4.01
C ALA A 191 8.68 -35.28 -3.48
N VAL A 192 8.32 -35.76 -2.28
CA VAL A 192 7.08 -35.43 -1.57
C VAL A 192 7.12 -33.98 -1.04
N LEU A 193 8.20 -33.58 -0.39
CA LEU A 193 8.40 -32.22 0.13
C LEU A 193 8.42 -31.18 -1.00
N ALA A 194 9.07 -31.47 -2.13
CA ALA A 194 9.11 -30.62 -3.32
C ALA A 194 7.74 -30.44 -4.01
N LYS A 195 6.77 -31.32 -3.72
CA LYS A 195 5.35 -31.13 -4.12
C LYS A 195 4.52 -30.36 -3.09
N GLY A 196 5.11 -29.98 -1.95
CA GLY A 196 4.49 -29.17 -0.90
C GLY A 196 3.76 -29.96 0.19
N TRP A 197 4.05 -31.26 0.37
CA TRP A 197 3.43 -32.11 1.39
C TRP A 197 4.30 -32.18 2.65
N LEU A 198 4.29 -31.13 3.47
CA LEU A 198 5.29 -30.87 4.51
C LEU A 198 5.44 -31.96 5.59
N THR A 199 4.32 -32.56 6.00
CA THR A 199 4.26 -33.51 7.12
C THR A 199 4.14 -34.97 6.67
N THR A 200 4.16 -35.23 5.35
CA THR A 200 4.19 -36.58 4.79
C THR A 200 5.62 -37.13 4.79
N ARG A 201 5.81 -38.40 5.16
CA ARG A 201 7.11 -39.07 5.18
C ARG A 201 7.08 -40.38 4.38
N VAL A 202 8.23 -40.75 3.81
CA VAL A 202 8.44 -42.06 3.19
C VAL A 202 9.50 -42.81 4.00
N LEU A 203 9.16 -44.02 4.44
CA LEU A 203 10.01 -44.86 5.27
C LEU A 203 10.32 -46.18 4.55
N VAL A 204 11.42 -46.83 4.96
CA VAL A 204 11.75 -48.20 4.55
C VAL A 204 11.32 -49.14 5.67
N PRO A 205 10.27 -49.96 5.49
CA PRO A 205 9.95 -51.03 6.44
C PRO A 205 11.00 -52.14 6.37
N GLU A 206 11.11 -52.95 7.42
CA GLU A 206 11.89 -54.18 7.41
C GLU A 206 11.36 -55.14 6.34
N GLN A 207 12.24 -55.63 5.47
CA GLN A 207 11.87 -56.42 4.29
C GLN A 207 13.07 -57.19 3.75
N ASN A 208 12.82 -58.26 3.00
CA ASN A 208 13.84 -59.00 2.27
C ASN A 208 13.90 -58.51 0.81
N LEU A 209 15.08 -58.07 0.37
CA LEU A 209 15.31 -57.53 -0.98
C LEU A 209 15.84 -58.56 -1.98
N THR A 210 15.98 -59.84 -1.61
CA THR A 210 16.60 -60.90 -2.44
C THR A 210 15.95 -61.03 -3.83
N ASP A 211 14.63 -60.87 -3.93
CA ASP A 211 13.89 -60.95 -5.20
C ASP A 211 13.98 -59.65 -6.05
N GLY A 212 14.64 -58.61 -5.53
CA GLY A 212 14.76 -57.30 -6.17
C GLY A 212 13.53 -56.39 -6.03
N HIS A 213 12.57 -56.72 -5.17
CA HIS A 213 11.37 -55.92 -4.92
C HIS A 213 11.54 -55.04 -3.68
N LEU A 214 11.62 -53.71 -3.87
CA LEU A 214 11.68 -52.74 -2.78
C LEU A 214 10.28 -52.17 -2.51
N THR A 215 9.83 -52.23 -1.26
CA THR A 215 8.58 -51.62 -0.79
C THR A 215 8.89 -50.42 0.10
N LEU A 216 8.30 -49.26 -0.20
CA LEU A 216 8.39 -48.04 0.60
C LEU A 216 7.05 -47.75 1.26
N LEU A 217 7.09 -47.33 2.53
CA LEU A 217 5.90 -47.00 3.32
C LEU A 217 5.67 -45.49 3.34
N LEU A 218 4.56 -45.01 2.78
CA LEU A 218 4.18 -43.60 2.80
C LEU A 218 3.21 -43.34 3.95
N ILE A 219 3.61 -42.46 4.87
CA ILE A 219 2.77 -41.96 5.97
C ILE A 219 2.27 -40.56 5.56
N PRO A 220 1.00 -40.40 5.15
CA PRO A 220 0.46 -39.10 4.77
C PRO A 220 0.28 -38.22 6.00
N GLY A 221 0.77 -36.98 5.92
CA GLY A 221 0.53 -35.97 6.95
C GLY A 221 -0.90 -35.41 6.86
N VAL A 222 -1.74 -35.64 7.87
CA VAL A 222 -3.18 -35.29 7.85
C VAL A 222 -3.52 -34.20 8.87
N ILE A 223 -4.41 -33.29 8.50
CA ILE A 223 -4.91 -32.23 9.40
C ILE A 223 -5.95 -32.84 10.36
N SER A 224 -5.66 -32.88 11.66
CA SER A 224 -6.60 -33.39 12.68
C SER A 224 -7.58 -32.33 13.20
N ALA A 225 -7.14 -31.08 13.32
CA ALA A 225 -7.97 -29.96 13.79
C ALA A 225 -7.51 -28.63 13.19
N VAL A 226 -8.45 -27.68 13.03
CA VAL A 226 -8.14 -26.29 12.65
C VAL A 226 -8.79 -25.32 13.64
N ARG A 227 -7.97 -24.52 14.34
CA ARG A 227 -8.42 -23.61 15.41
C ARG A 227 -7.71 -22.27 15.34
N PHE A 228 -8.33 -21.23 15.90
CA PHE A 228 -7.64 -19.98 16.18
C PHE A 228 -6.84 -20.09 17.49
N SER A 229 -5.81 -19.27 17.67
CA SER A 229 -5.12 -19.11 18.96
C SER A 229 -6.02 -18.44 20.01
N ASP A 230 -6.81 -17.45 19.59
CA ASP A 230 -7.85 -16.81 20.40
C ASP A 230 -9.23 -17.46 20.14
N PRO A 231 -9.86 -18.12 21.15
CA PRO A 231 -11.16 -18.78 20.99
C PRO A 231 -12.34 -17.81 20.79
N ASP A 232 -12.22 -16.53 21.14
CA ASP A 232 -13.28 -15.52 20.93
C ASP A 232 -13.32 -14.99 19.47
N THR A 233 -12.45 -15.50 18.60
CA THR A 233 -12.34 -15.09 17.19
C THR A 233 -13.59 -15.40 16.37
N ARG A 234 -14.44 -14.39 16.15
CA ARG A 234 -15.70 -14.48 15.38
C ARG A 234 -15.55 -14.51 13.85
N THR A 235 -14.53 -15.17 13.31
CA THR A 235 -14.34 -15.32 11.85
C THR A 235 -14.34 -16.79 11.47
N LEU A 236 -15.04 -17.13 10.39
CA LEU A 236 -15.11 -18.48 9.87
C LEU A 236 -13.84 -18.81 9.06
N TRP A 237 -12.90 -19.54 9.66
CA TRP A 237 -11.67 -19.97 8.98
C TRP A 237 -11.96 -20.70 7.66
N ARG A 238 -13.02 -21.52 7.61
CA ARG A 238 -13.50 -22.27 6.41
C ARG A 238 -13.84 -21.39 5.19
N ALA A 239 -14.08 -20.09 5.38
CA ALA A 239 -14.28 -19.17 4.25
C ALA A 239 -12.95 -18.87 3.52
N ALA A 240 -11.87 -18.69 4.28
CA ALA A 240 -10.55 -18.31 3.76
C ALA A 240 -9.66 -19.52 3.43
N LEU A 241 -9.64 -20.52 4.31
CA LEU A 241 -8.77 -21.70 4.22
C LEU A 241 -9.40 -22.81 3.37
N PRO A 242 -8.75 -23.26 2.29
CA PRO A 242 -9.25 -24.32 1.43
C PRO A 242 -8.84 -25.72 1.92
N VAL A 243 -9.03 -25.99 3.22
CA VAL A 243 -8.73 -27.27 3.88
C VAL A 243 -9.85 -27.65 4.85
N SER A 244 -9.95 -28.93 5.16
CA SER A 244 -10.85 -29.54 6.15
C SER A 244 -10.06 -30.44 7.09
N GLU A 245 -10.68 -30.82 8.20
CA GLU A 245 -10.20 -31.90 9.06
C GLU A 245 -10.28 -33.23 8.28
N GLY A 246 -9.21 -34.03 8.33
CA GLY A 246 -9.03 -35.23 7.51
C GLY A 246 -8.34 -34.98 6.15
N ASP A 247 -8.13 -33.72 5.73
CA ASP A 247 -7.36 -33.44 4.50
C ASP A 247 -5.86 -33.66 4.71
N VAL A 248 -5.17 -34.12 3.66
CA VAL A 248 -3.70 -34.19 3.63
C VAL A 248 -3.11 -32.78 3.61
N LEU A 249 -2.18 -32.50 4.53
CA LEU A 249 -1.59 -31.17 4.73
C LEU A 249 -0.74 -30.75 3.52
N SER A 250 -1.16 -29.68 2.85
CA SER A 250 -0.50 -29.11 1.68
C SER A 250 -0.09 -27.66 1.90
N LEU A 251 1.20 -27.35 1.72
CA LEU A 251 1.74 -25.99 1.73
C LEU A 251 0.97 -25.07 0.76
N ALA A 252 0.66 -25.54 -0.44
CA ALA A 252 -0.05 -24.73 -1.44
C ALA A 252 -1.47 -24.34 -0.99
N ALA A 253 -2.12 -25.17 -0.18
CA ALA A 253 -3.43 -24.88 0.43
C ALA A 253 -3.29 -23.90 1.61
N LEU A 254 -2.28 -24.10 2.46
CA LEU A 254 -1.96 -23.20 3.59
C LEU A 254 -1.60 -21.80 3.11
N GLU A 255 -0.68 -21.68 2.15
CA GLU A 255 -0.32 -20.40 1.53
C GLU A 255 -1.52 -19.69 0.92
N GLN A 256 -2.41 -20.43 0.26
CA GLN A 256 -3.62 -19.85 -0.33
C GLN A 256 -4.61 -19.40 0.75
N GLY A 257 -4.74 -20.15 1.85
CA GLY A 257 -5.57 -19.76 3.00
C GLY A 257 -5.02 -18.53 3.72
N LEU A 258 -3.71 -18.51 4.01
CA LEU A 258 -3.00 -17.39 4.62
C LEU A 258 -3.11 -16.12 3.76
N GLU A 259 -2.94 -16.23 2.44
CA GLU A 259 -3.14 -15.10 1.53
C GLU A 259 -4.56 -14.56 1.64
N GLN A 260 -5.60 -15.42 1.62
CA GLN A 260 -6.98 -14.95 1.79
C GLN A 260 -7.15 -14.26 3.15
N LEU A 261 -6.65 -14.83 4.26
CA LEU A 261 -6.73 -14.23 5.60
C LEU A 261 -6.05 -12.86 5.70
N LYS A 262 -4.92 -12.65 4.99
CA LYS A 262 -4.21 -11.36 4.92
C LYS A 262 -4.83 -10.34 3.94
N ARG A 263 -5.94 -10.65 3.26
CA ARG A 263 -6.66 -9.67 2.40
C ARG A 263 -7.36 -8.59 3.20
N MET A 264 -7.68 -8.82 4.47
CA MET A 264 -8.34 -7.83 5.32
C MET A 264 -7.33 -6.82 5.87
N PRO A 265 -7.39 -5.53 5.49
CA PRO A 265 -6.41 -4.54 5.97
C PRO A 265 -6.43 -4.32 7.48
N SER A 266 -7.53 -4.68 8.16
CA SER A 266 -7.64 -4.65 9.62
C SER A 266 -7.13 -5.90 10.34
N GLN A 267 -6.61 -6.92 9.66
CA GLN A 267 -6.13 -8.16 10.27
C GLN A 267 -4.79 -8.59 9.67
N ASP A 268 -3.78 -8.77 10.51
CA ASP A 268 -2.66 -9.64 10.14
C ASP A 268 -2.91 -11.04 10.69
N ALA A 269 -2.41 -12.06 9.99
CA ALA A 269 -2.65 -13.46 10.31
C ALA A 269 -1.39 -14.30 10.09
N ASP A 270 -1.27 -15.40 10.83
CA ASP A 270 -0.24 -16.42 10.64
C ASP A 270 -0.83 -17.82 10.83
N ILE A 271 -0.17 -18.86 10.31
CA ILE A 271 -0.60 -20.25 10.47
C ILE A 271 0.59 -21.08 10.94
N ARG A 272 0.50 -21.57 12.19
CA ARG A 272 1.45 -22.49 12.78
C ARG A 272 0.94 -23.93 12.65
N ILE A 273 1.86 -24.87 12.40
CA ILE A 273 1.59 -26.30 12.35
C ILE A 273 2.09 -26.90 13.67
N GLU A 274 1.18 -27.40 14.49
CA GLU A 274 1.48 -28.09 15.75
C GLU A 274 1.33 -29.61 15.57
N PRO A 275 2.14 -30.47 16.22
CA PRO A 275 1.93 -31.91 16.20
C PRO A 275 0.55 -32.30 16.76
N GLY A 276 -0.13 -33.26 16.14
CA GLY A 276 -1.37 -33.84 16.66
C GLY A 276 -1.12 -35.00 17.64
N GLU A 277 -2.19 -35.45 18.31
CA GLU A 277 -2.14 -36.54 19.30
C GLU A 277 -1.78 -37.91 18.68
N LEU A 278 -2.11 -38.12 17.40
CA LEU A 278 -1.81 -39.35 16.67
C LEU A 278 -0.62 -39.15 15.71
N PRO A 279 0.28 -40.13 15.56
CA PRO A 279 1.37 -40.09 14.58
C PRO A 279 0.86 -39.78 13.16
N GLY A 280 1.57 -38.91 12.44
CA GLY A 280 1.15 -38.44 11.11
C GLY A 280 0.03 -37.39 11.12
N THR A 281 -0.51 -37.00 12.27
CA THR A 281 -1.50 -35.91 12.35
C THR A 281 -0.90 -34.56 12.74
N SER A 282 -1.55 -33.47 12.36
CA SER A 282 -1.12 -32.11 12.68
C SER A 282 -2.31 -31.17 12.90
N VAL A 283 -2.19 -30.28 13.88
CA VAL A 283 -3.16 -29.24 14.20
C VAL A 283 -2.73 -27.93 13.56
N LEU A 284 -3.65 -27.26 12.87
CA LEU A 284 -3.40 -25.92 12.32
C LEU A 284 -3.90 -24.87 13.31
N VAL A 285 -2.98 -24.05 13.80
CA VAL A 285 -3.27 -22.93 14.70
C VAL A 285 -3.12 -21.62 13.93
N ILE A 286 -4.25 -20.93 13.77
CA ILE A 286 -4.32 -19.65 13.08
C ILE A 286 -4.17 -18.55 14.14
N ASP A 287 -3.09 -17.78 14.05
CA ASP A 287 -2.94 -16.56 14.86
C ASP A 287 -3.52 -15.37 14.09
N THR A 288 -4.22 -14.44 14.77
CA THR A 288 -4.72 -13.22 14.13
C THR A 288 -4.58 -11.99 15.03
N GLN A 289 -3.90 -10.96 14.52
CA GLN A 289 -3.78 -9.67 15.19
C GLN A 289 -4.74 -8.66 14.55
N ARG A 290 -5.71 -8.19 15.33
CA ARG A 290 -6.80 -7.34 14.83
C ARG A 290 -6.59 -5.86 15.16
N ARG A 291 -6.79 -5.03 14.14
CA ARG A 291 -6.91 -3.58 14.22
C ARG A 291 -8.39 -3.20 14.14
N ARG A 292 -8.70 -1.91 14.04
CA ARG A 292 -10.09 -1.43 13.86
C ARG A 292 -10.66 -1.98 12.53
N ALA A 293 -11.77 -2.71 12.61
CA ALA A 293 -12.45 -3.33 11.46
C ALA A 293 -13.16 -2.33 10.51
N TRP A 294 -12.85 -1.04 10.60
CA TRP A 294 -13.39 0.00 9.71
C TRP A 294 -12.32 1.03 9.38
N ARG A 295 -12.40 1.55 8.15
CA ARG A 295 -11.45 2.49 7.56
C ARG A 295 -12.22 3.64 6.94
N LEU A 296 -11.96 4.88 7.37
CA LEU A 296 -12.57 6.08 6.78
C LEU A 296 -11.51 6.87 6.01
N LEU A 297 -11.77 7.13 4.74
CA LEU A 297 -10.96 7.98 3.88
C LEU A 297 -11.79 9.16 3.41
N ALA A 298 -11.39 10.37 3.79
CA ALA A 298 -11.88 11.61 3.20
C ALA A 298 -10.76 12.23 2.37
N SER A 299 -11.04 12.59 1.12
CA SER A 299 -10.08 13.25 0.23
C SER A 299 -10.73 14.38 -0.55
N VAL A 300 -9.92 15.38 -0.89
CA VAL A 300 -10.30 16.50 -1.74
C VAL A 300 -9.18 16.73 -2.74
N ASP A 301 -9.54 16.83 -4.03
CA ASP A 301 -8.59 17.00 -5.12
C ASP A 301 -9.08 18.02 -6.15
N ASN A 302 -8.20 18.46 -7.04
CA ASN A 302 -8.49 19.38 -8.14
C ASN A 302 -8.50 18.69 -9.53
N SER A 303 -8.65 17.36 -9.58
CA SER A 303 -8.65 16.56 -10.83
C SER A 303 -9.84 16.84 -11.74
N GLY A 304 -10.82 17.60 -11.25
CA GLY A 304 -12.01 17.96 -11.98
C GLY A 304 -11.83 19.12 -12.97
N THR A 305 -12.62 19.09 -14.05
CA THR A 305 -12.70 20.17 -15.04
C THR A 305 -13.72 21.24 -14.66
N ARG A 306 -13.73 22.40 -15.33
CA ARG A 306 -14.81 23.41 -15.18
C ARG A 306 -16.22 22.84 -15.42
N ASP A 307 -16.36 21.85 -16.31
CA ASP A 307 -17.66 21.22 -16.63
C ASP A 307 -18.11 20.16 -15.60
N THR A 308 -17.22 19.68 -14.73
CA THR A 308 -17.49 18.64 -13.72
C THR A 308 -17.39 19.14 -12.28
N GLY A 309 -17.09 20.43 -12.09
CA GLY A 309 -16.54 20.99 -10.85
C GLY A 309 -15.02 20.76 -10.80
N ARG A 310 -14.25 21.80 -10.47
CA ARG A 310 -12.77 21.72 -10.37
C ARG A 310 -12.35 20.93 -9.13
N LEU A 311 -12.87 21.37 -7.99
CA LEU A 311 -12.68 20.70 -6.71
C LEU A 311 -13.63 19.48 -6.64
N GLN A 312 -13.07 18.29 -6.50
CA GLN A 312 -13.79 17.04 -6.23
C GLN A 312 -13.55 16.65 -4.77
N GLY A 313 -14.59 16.20 -4.08
CA GLY A 313 -14.49 15.57 -2.77
C GLY A 313 -14.92 14.12 -2.85
N GLN A 314 -14.21 13.24 -2.15
CA GLN A 314 -14.56 11.84 -1.97
C GLN A 314 -14.59 11.49 -0.48
N LEU A 315 -15.56 10.67 -0.10
CA LEU A 315 -15.65 10.03 1.21
C LEU A 315 -15.86 8.53 0.98
N ALA A 316 -14.96 7.71 1.51
CA ALA A 316 -15.05 6.26 1.44
C ALA A 316 -14.97 5.64 2.83
N LEU A 317 -15.83 4.66 3.07
CA LEU A 317 -15.89 3.84 4.28
C LEU A 317 -15.70 2.39 3.87
N GLY A 318 -14.57 1.80 4.28
CA GLY A 318 -14.34 0.36 4.26
C GLY A 318 -14.75 -0.26 5.60
N ILE A 319 -15.42 -1.40 5.57
CA ILE A 319 -15.71 -2.23 6.74
C ILE A 319 -15.27 -3.66 6.41
N ASP A 320 -14.44 -4.21 7.28
CA ASP A 320 -13.79 -5.51 7.11
C ASP A 320 -14.53 -6.55 7.98
N ASN A 321 -14.65 -7.79 7.50
CA ASN A 321 -15.31 -8.94 8.16
C ASN A 321 -16.78 -8.71 8.57
N VAL A 322 -17.60 -8.10 7.70
CA VAL A 322 -19.00 -7.72 7.99
C VAL A 322 -19.88 -8.93 8.30
N LEU A 323 -19.67 -10.06 7.61
CA LEU A 323 -20.42 -11.31 7.81
C LEU A 323 -19.63 -12.38 8.59
N GLY A 324 -18.41 -12.07 9.06
CA GLY A 324 -17.53 -13.08 9.66
C GLY A 324 -16.87 -14.01 8.64
N LEU A 325 -16.95 -13.70 7.34
CA LEU A 325 -16.53 -14.58 6.24
C LEU A 325 -15.16 -14.19 5.66
N ASN A 326 -14.35 -13.43 6.40
CA ASN A 326 -13.12 -12.81 5.88
C ASN A 326 -13.44 -11.89 4.67
N ASP A 327 -14.57 -11.20 4.76
CA ASP A 327 -15.20 -10.39 3.72
C ASP A 327 -14.85 -8.89 3.81
N LEU A 328 -15.00 -8.17 2.69
CA LEU A 328 -14.66 -6.76 2.56
C LEU A 328 -15.83 -5.99 1.95
N LEU A 329 -16.24 -4.90 2.58
CA LEU A 329 -17.30 -3.99 2.11
C LEU A 329 -16.75 -2.57 2.03
N ASP A 330 -16.64 -1.99 0.83
CA ASP A 330 -16.32 -0.56 0.67
C ASP A 330 -17.47 0.22 0.05
N VAL A 331 -17.83 1.32 0.70
CA VAL A 331 -18.84 2.29 0.26
C VAL A 331 -18.12 3.60 -0.01
N ALA A 332 -18.18 4.10 -1.24
CA ALA A 332 -17.62 5.41 -1.57
C ALA A 332 -18.68 6.34 -2.16
N VAL A 333 -18.62 7.61 -1.80
CA VAL A 333 -19.39 8.71 -2.40
C VAL A 333 -18.43 9.80 -2.87
N GLN A 334 -18.78 10.42 -4.00
CA GLN A 334 -18.02 11.52 -4.59
C GLN A 334 -18.96 12.67 -4.97
N HIS A 335 -18.52 13.90 -4.77
CA HIS A 335 -19.29 15.10 -5.07
C HIS A 335 -18.38 16.25 -5.49
N ASP A 336 -18.81 17.07 -6.43
CA ASP A 336 -18.15 18.34 -6.72
C ASP A 336 -18.29 19.31 -5.54
N LEU A 337 -17.19 19.92 -5.11
CA LEU A 337 -17.12 20.88 -3.99
C LEU A 337 -16.96 22.32 -4.49
N SER A 338 -17.15 22.56 -5.79
CA SER A 338 -16.97 23.88 -6.42
C SER A 338 -18.18 24.77 -6.15
N THR A 339 -18.14 25.55 -5.07
CA THR A 339 -19.22 26.47 -4.68
C THR A 339 -19.39 27.61 -5.69
N GLY A 340 -20.62 27.81 -6.18
CA GLY A 340 -21.02 29.02 -6.92
C GLY A 340 -21.65 28.83 -8.31
N ASP A 341 -21.67 27.63 -8.90
CA ASP A 341 -22.25 27.44 -10.24
C ASP A 341 -23.05 26.13 -10.46
N ASP A 342 -24.34 26.17 -10.11
CA ASP A 342 -25.34 25.10 -10.35
C ASP A 342 -25.51 24.65 -11.82
N ARG A 343 -24.80 25.25 -12.78
CA ARG A 343 -24.82 24.86 -14.20
C ARG A 343 -24.00 23.61 -14.49
N PHE A 344 -22.99 23.34 -13.67
CA PHE A 344 -22.03 22.25 -13.84
C PHE A 344 -21.96 21.42 -12.55
N GLY A 345 -21.46 20.19 -12.63
CA GLY A 345 -21.30 19.35 -11.43
C GLY A 345 -21.28 17.85 -11.72
N ALA A 346 -20.67 17.10 -10.81
CA ALA A 346 -20.45 15.68 -10.89
C ALA A 346 -20.63 15.04 -9.51
N LYS A 347 -21.50 14.04 -9.42
CA LYS A 347 -21.65 13.25 -8.21
C LYS A 347 -21.88 11.79 -8.50
N GLY A 348 -21.51 10.95 -7.55
CA GLY A 348 -21.76 9.53 -7.64
C GLY A 348 -21.46 8.79 -6.36
N GLY A 349 -21.59 7.49 -6.43
CA GLY A 349 -21.11 6.58 -5.42
C GLY A 349 -20.96 5.17 -5.97
N SER A 350 -20.15 4.38 -5.29
CA SER A 350 -19.84 2.99 -5.58
C SER A 350 -19.96 2.14 -4.33
N LEU A 351 -20.24 0.87 -4.55
CA LEU A 351 -20.33 -0.18 -3.55
C LEU A 351 -19.54 -1.37 -4.10
N SER A 352 -18.50 -1.78 -3.39
CA SER A 352 -17.79 -3.05 -3.59
C SER A 352 -18.05 -3.97 -2.41
N TYR A 353 -18.29 -5.24 -2.69
CA TYR A 353 -18.33 -6.30 -1.69
C TYR A 353 -17.60 -7.53 -2.22
N SER A 354 -16.66 -8.07 -1.47
CA SER A 354 -15.93 -9.28 -1.86
C SER A 354 -15.69 -10.22 -0.69
N PHE A 355 -15.80 -11.52 -0.94
CA PHE A 355 -15.54 -12.55 0.07
C PHE A 355 -14.84 -13.77 -0.55
N PRO A 356 -13.96 -14.46 0.21
CA PRO A 356 -13.35 -15.72 -0.18
C PRO A 356 -14.30 -16.91 0.03
N TRP A 357 -14.05 -17.98 -0.72
CA TRP A 357 -14.58 -19.33 -0.49
C TRP A 357 -13.52 -20.33 -0.95
N GLY A 358 -12.61 -20.69 -0.04
CA GLY A 358 -11.48 -21.57 -0.29
C GLY A 358 -10.61 -21.07 -1.45
N TYR A 359 -10.51 -21.86 -2.53
CA TYR A 359 -9.76 -21.49 -3.74
C TYR A 359 -10.40 -20.38 -4.60
N ASN A 360 -11.52 -19.81 -4.18
CA ASN A 360 -12.27 -18.81 -4.94
C ASN A 360 -12.39 -17.49 -4.17
N THR A 361 -12.54 -16.40 -4.91
CA THR A 361 -12.96 -15.11 -4.38
C THR A 361 -14.10 -14.58 -5.26
N VAL A 362 -15.19 -14.16 -4.62
CA VAL A 362 -16.36 -13.61 -5.31
C VAL A 362 -16.41 -12.12 -5.07
N SER A 363 -16.40 -11.33 -6.14
CA SER A 363 -16.48 -9.87 -6.07
C SER A 363 -17.76 -9.35 -6.74
N LEU A 364 -18.47 -8.48 -6.02
CA LEU A 364 -19.69 -7.79 -6.45
C LEU A 364 -19.42 -6.29 -6.44
N PHE A 365 -19.76 -5.61 -7.54
CA PHE A 365 -19.57 -4.17 -7.67
C PHE A 365 -20.79 -3.50 -8.31
N GLY A 366 -21.17 -2.35 -7.77
CA GLY A 366 -22.17 -1.48 -8.38
C GLY A 366 -21.83 -0.02 -8.18
N SER A 367 -22.00 0.82 -9.21
CA SER A 367 -21.84 2.26 -9.06
C SER A 367 -22.94 3.06 -9.76
N ARG A 368 -23.04 4.33 -9.37
CA ARG A 368 -23.99 5.28 -9.95
C ARG A 368 -23.30 6.65 -10.03
N HIS A 369 -23.00 7.07 -11.24
CA HIS A 369 -22.45 8.41 -11.51
C HIS A 369 -23.45 9.26 -12.26
N GLN A 370 -23.41 10.56 -12.01
CA GLN A 370 -24.29 11.54 -12.59
C GLN A 370 -23.55 12.85 -12.81
N ARG A 371 -23.62 13.36 -14.05
CA ARG A 371 -23.05 14.65 -14.44
C ARG A 371 -24.15 15.58 -14.91
N THR A 372 -24.01 16.87 -14.60
CA THR A 372 -24.91 17.94 -15.03
C THR A 372 -24.11 18.98 -15.79
N ARG A 373 -24.62 19.38 -16.96
CA ARG A 373 -23.98 20.41 -17.82
C ARG A 373 -25.04 21.34 -18.38
N ALA A 374 -24.84 22.65 -18.24
CA ALA A 374 -25.66 23.64 -18.93
C ALA A 374 -25.12 23.89 -20.35
N LEU A 375 -26.04 23.87 -21.31
CA LEU A 375 -25.86 24.34 -22.68
C LEU A 375 -26.66 25.64 -22.83
N ARG A 376 -26.32 26.50 -23.81
CA ARG A 376 -26.84 27.89 -23.96
C ARG A 376 -28.36 28.10 -23.75
N ARG A 377 -29.22 27.09 -23.99
CA ARG A 377 -30.68 27.13 -23.71
C ARG A 377 -31.25 25.89 -22.99
N HIS A 378 -30.42 24.92 -22.60
CA HIS A 378 -30.86 23.61 -22.10
C HIS A 378 -29.96 23.09 -20.97
N ARG A 379 -30.50 22.36 -19.99
CA ARG A 379 -29.67 21.56 -19.07
C ARG A 379 -29.64 20.10 -19.53
N LEU A 380 -28.43 19.57 -19.73
CA LEU A 380 -28.21 18.15 -20.00
C LEU A 380 -27.84 17.44 -18.69
N ARG A 381 -28.49 16.32 -18.41
CA ARG A 381 -28.17 15.46 -17.28
C ARG A 381 -27.90 14.05 -17.78
N THR A 382 -26.68 13.57 -17.60
CA THR A 382 -26.28 12.19 -17.94
C THR A 382 -26.17 11.37 -16.66
N GLY A 383 -26.65 10.13 -16.70
CA GLY A 383 -26.57 9.18 -15.60
C GLY A 383 -26.06 7.84 -16.09
N LEU A 384 -25.05 7.31 -15.41
CA LEU A 384 -24.43 6.02 -15.69
C LEU A 384 -24.59 5.11 -14.47
N ARG A 385 -25.00 3.87 -14.72
CA ARG A 385 -25.04 2.80 -13.72
C ARG A 385 -24.36 1.54 -14.27
N PRO A 386 -23.08 1.32 -13.99
CA PRO A 386 -22.41 0.04 -14.15
C PRO A 386 -22.73 -0.86 -12.94
N GLY A 387 -22.76 -2.16 -13.18
CA GLY A 387 -22.66 -3.17 -12.14
C GLY A 387 -22.08 -4.44 -12.73
N HIS A 388 -21.26 -5.15 -11.97
CA HIS A 388 -20.68 -6.42 -12.38
C HIS A 388 -20.54 -7.39 -11.21
N ALA A 389 -20.55 -8.68 -11.54
CA ALA A 389 -20.21 -9.77 -10.64
C ALA A 389 -19.06 -10.55 -11.28
N ARG A 390 -18.04 -10.88 -10.47
CA ARG A 390 -16.81 -11.56 -10.91
C ARG A 390 -16.41 -12.64 -9.90
N PRO A 391 -16.79 -13.92 -10.12
CA PRO A 391 -16.10 -15.04 -9.51
C PRO A 391 -14.70 -15.22 -10.12
N THR A 392 -13.70 -15.35 -9.25
CA THR A 392 -12.31 -15.69 -9.59
C THR A 392 -11.93 -16.97 -8.85
N ARG A 393 -11.33 -17.93 -9.57
CA ARG A 393 -10.78 -19.17 -9.02
C ARG A 393 -9.27 -19.23 -9.22
N HIS A 394 -8.54 -19.53 -8.16
CA HIS A 394 -7.12 -19.82 -8.21
C HIS A 394 -6.98 -21.33 -8.45
N ALA A 395 -6.33 -21.71 -9.57
CA ALA A 395 -6.43 -23.06 -10.12
C ALA A 395 -5.19 -23.92 -9.86
N THR A 396 -4.00 -23.32 -9.95
CA THR A 396 -2.74 -23.96 -9.53
C THR A 396 -1.77 -22.92 -8.98
N ARG A 397 -0.94 -23.36 -8.03
CA ARG A 397 0.09 -22.58 -7.35
C ARG A 397 1.33 -23.47 -7.21
N GLY A 398 2.48 -22.96 -7.63
CA GLY A 398 3.80 -23.51 -7.31
C GLY A 398 4.69 -22.40 -6.78
N SER A 399 5.88 -22.73 -6.29
CA SER A 399 6.79 -21.82 -5.57
C SER A 399 7.12 -20.49 -6.29
N ARG A 400 7.00 -20.44 -7.63
CA ARG A 400 7.19 -19.22 -8.43
C ARG A 400 5.97 -18.78 -9.25
N HIS A 401 4.90 -19.57 -9.35
CA HIS A 401 3.85 -19.30 -10.35
C HIS A 401 2.44 -19.57 -9.83
N ARG A 402 1.51 -18.65 -10.11
CA ARG A 402 0.09 -18.74 -9.78
C ARG A 402 -0.77 -18.62 -11.04
N ARG A 403 -1.65 -19.59 -11.28
CA ARG A 403 -2.63 -19.54 -12.38
C ARG A 403 -4.03 -19.22 -11.86
N THR A 404 -4.65 -18.19 -12.42
CA THR A 404 -5.96 -17.68 -12.00
C THR A 404 -6.94 -17.65 -13.17
N ARG A 405 -8.18 -18.12 -12.97
CA ARG A 405 -9.26 -18.07 -13.95
C ARG A 405 -10.43 -17.26 -13.39
N SER A 406 -10.87 -16.22 -14.08
CA SER A 406 -12.01 -15.40 -13.65
C SER A 406 -13.07 -15.27 -14.75
N VAL A 407 -14.34 -15.25 -14.36
CA VAL A 407 -15.48 -14.97 -15.26
C VAL A 407 -16.13 -13.68 -14.80
N ARG A 408 -16.41 -12.73 -15.72
CA ARG A 408 -17.00 -11.41 -15.38
C ARG A 408 -18.34 -11.24 -16.10
N ARG A 409 -19.42 -10.98 -15.36
CA ARG A 409 -20.74 -10.65 -15.90
C ARG A 409 -21.05 -9.19 -15.60
N GLN A 410 -21.12 -8.35 -16.64
CA GLN A 410 -21.32 -6.90 -16.51
C GLN A 410 -22.67 -6.44 -17.09
N ARG A 411 -23.28 -5.44 -16.46
CA ARG A 411 -24.51 -4.78 -16.91
C ARG A 411 -24.34 -3.26 -16.80
N ARG A 412 -24.42 -2.54 -17.92
CA ARG A 412 -24.29 -1.09 -17.98
C ARG A 412 -25.61 -0.46 -18.43
N ARG A 413 -26.09 0.58 -17.75
CA ARG A 413 -27.24 1.40 -18.17
C ARG A 413 -26.86 2.87 -18.21
N VAL A 414 -27.07 3.50 -19.35
CA VAL A 414 -26.89 4.95 -19.57
C VAL A 414 -28.27 5.60 -19.75
N ARG A 415 -28.47 6.79 -19.19
CA ARG A 415 -29.64 7.64 -19.45
C ARG A 415 -29.19 9.08 -19.66
N GLN A 416 -29.76 9.73 -20.66
CA GLN A 416 -29.50 11.13 -21.00
C GLN A 416 -30.84 11.88 -21.06
N CYS A 417 -30.96 12.95 -20.29
CA CYS A 417 -32.19 13.76 -20.24
C CYS A 417 -31.87 15.21 -20.58
N GLN A 418 -32.64 15.80 -21.49
CA GLN A 418 -32.58 17.21 -21.85
C GLN A 418 -33.76 17.97 -21.21
N LEU A 419 -33.45 18.96 -20.37
CA LEU A 419 -34.43 19.87 -19.79
C LEU A 419 -34.41 21.19 -20.56
N ARG A 420 -35.54 21.51 -21.22
CA ARG A 420 -35.78 22.77 -21.94
C ARG A 420 -36.44 23.76 -20.98
N ARG A 421 -35.85 24.94 -20.77
CA ARG A 421 -36.56 26.04 -20.08
C ARG A 421 -37.68 26.52 -21.01
N LEU A 422 -38.94 26.32 -20.59
CA LEU A 422 -40.08 26.98 -21.22
C LEU A 422 -40.08 28.45 -20.78
N SER A 423 -39.65 29.33 -21.69
CA SER A 423 -39.89 30.76 -21.56
C SER A 423 -41.39 31.03 -21.68
N ARG A 424 -42.04 31.44 -20.58
CA ARG A 424 -43.36 32.06 -20.65
C ARG A 424 -43.22 33.42 -21.32
N GLN A 425 -43.41 33.48 -22.63
CA GLN A 425 -43.84 34.68 -23.33
C GLN A 425 -45.29 34.46 -23.74
N ALA A 426 -46.21 35.15 -23.06
CA ALA A 426 -47.57 35.29 -23.53
C ALA A 426 -47.55 36.37 -24.62
N ALA A 427 -47.77 35.96 -25.87
CA ALA A 427 -48.01 36.88 -26.97
C ALA A 427 -49.52 36.90 -27.25
N LEU A 428 -50.18 37.98 -26.81
CA LEU A 428 -51.50 38.36 -27.28
C LEU A 428 -51.32 39.08 -28.61
N SER A 429 -51.95 38.58 -29.68
CA SER A 429 -52.38 39.36 -30.85
C SER A 429 -53.40 38.57 -31.67
N PRO A 430 -54.55 39.15 -32.05
CA PRO A 430 -55.55 38.50 -32.88
C PRO A 430 -55.34 38.80 -34.38
N GLY A 431 -55.76 37.89 -35.28
CA GLY A 431 -55.88 38.23 -36.71
C GLY A 431 -55.93 37.08 -37.72
N ARG A 432 -57.12 36.86 -38.30
CA ARG A 432 -57.42 36.37 -39.67
C ARG A 432 -56.95 34.96 -40.14
N PHE A 433 -57.96 34.09 -40.31
CA PHE A 433 -58.12 33.09 -41.39
C PHE A 433 -58.16 33.76 -42.81
N PRO A 434 -58.22 33.03 -43.96
CA PRO A 434 -58.50 31.59 -44.20
C PRO A 434 -57.54 30.87 -45.19
N GLY A 435 -57.77 29.57 -45.49
CA GLY A 435 -57.07 28.92 -46.63
C GLY A 435 -57.12 27.38 -46.76
N GLN A 436 -58.25 26.83 -47.19
CA GLN A 436 -58.44 25.61 -48.01
C GLN A 436 -57.79 24.23 -47.73
N PHE A 437 -58.69 23.24 -47.76
CA PHE A 437 -58.51 21.80 -47.96
C PHE A 437 -57.54 21.37 -49.09
N ARG A 438 -56.89 20.20 -48.91
CA ARG A 438 -57.18 19.02 -49.77
C ARG A 438 -56.81 17.68 -49.10
N ARG A 439 -57.74 16.72 -49.16
CA ARG A 439 -57.47 15.30 -48.88
C ARG A 439 -56.96 14.62 -50.15
N ARG A 440 -56.03 13.66 -50.03
CA ARG A 440 -56.05 12.43 -50.86
C ARG A 440 -55.49 11.24 -50.07
N ARG A 441 -56.17 10.10 -50.21
CA ARG A 441 -55.79 8.79 -49.64
C ARG A 441 -54.74 8.13 -50.54
N LEU A 442 -53.95 7.22 -49.98
CA LEU A 442 -53.88 5.83 -50.44
C LEU A 442 -53.11 4.95 -49.42
N LEU A 443 -53.57 3.71 -49.26
CA LEU A 443 -53.01 2.60 -48.50
C LEU A 443 -52.91 1.41 -49.48
N PRO A 444 -51.95 0.49 -49.33
CA PRO A 444 -52.17 -0.69 -48.49
C PRO A 444 -51.00 -1.09 -47.56
N ARG A 445 -51.28 -2.09 -46.72
CA ARG A 445 -50.42 -2.79 -45.74
C ARG A 445 -49.94 -4.15 -46.31
N PRO A 446 -49.17 -5.03 -45.61
CA PRO A 446 -48.71 -5.01 -44.21
C PRO A 446 -47.22 -5.37 -43.94
N ALA A 447 -46.65 -4.86 -42.84
CA ALA A 447 -45.56 -5.53 -42.10
C ALA A 447 -45.45 -5.02 -40.64
N LEU A 448 -45.00 -5.90 -39.75
CA LEU A 448 -44.83 -5.70 -38.31
C LEU A 448 -44.17 -4.38 -37.87
N LEU A 449 -44.72 -3.72 -36.84
CA LEU A 449 -43.89 -2.96 -35.89
C LEU A 449 -44.42 -3.04 -34.45
N ARG A 450 -43.51 -3.39 -33.53
CA ARG A 450 -43.74 -3.42 -32.08
C ARG A 450 -44.02 -2.02 -31.50
N LEU A 451 -44.93 -1.97 -30.52
CA LEU A 451 -44.93 -1.10 -29.33
C LEU A 451 -43.88 0.03 -29.30
N LEU A 452 -44.19 1.18 -29.92
CA LEU A 452 -43.46 2.43 -29.69
C LEU A 452 -44.03 3.15 -28.46
N MET A 453 -43.48 2.84 -27.28
CA MET A 453 -43.92 3.45 -26.03
C MET A 453 -43.12 4.72 -25.68
N ASN A 454 -43.73 5.86 -25.98
CA ASN A 454 -43.58 7.16 -25.29
C ASN A 454 -42.16 7.72 -25.07
N GLN A 455 -41.64 8.47 -26.06
CA GLN A 455 -40.35 9.17 -25.99
C GLN A 455 -40.33 10.45 -25.11
N ARG A 456 -41.40 10.79 -24.39
CA ARG A 456 -41.43 11.97 -23.50
C ARG A 456 -42.07 11.60 -22.15
N CYS A 457 -41.24 11.46 -21.12
CA CYS A 457 -41.60 10.93 -19.80
C CYS A 457 -42.64 11.79 -19.05
N PHE A 458 -43.92 11.51 -19.30
CA PHE A 458 -45.07 12.11 -18.62
C PHE A 458 -46.00 11.01 -18.09
N ARG A 459 -46.57 11.22 -16.91
CA ARG A 459 -47.67 10.44 -16.34
C ARG A 459 -48.93 11.30 -16.32
N LEU A 460 -50.08 10.72 -16.67
CA LEU A 460 -51.37 11.38 -16.48
C LEU A 460 -51.78 11.32 -14.99
N VAL A 461 -52.19 12.46 -14.45
CA VAL A 461 -52.73 12.60 -13.09
C VAL A 461 -54.06 13.35 -13.17
N PHE A 462 -55.11 12.82 -12.54
CA PHE A 462 -56.43 13.44 -12.56
C PHE A 462 -56.46 14.68 -11.65
N SER A 463 -56.90 15.82 -12.20
CA SER A 463 -57.06 17.07 -11.45
C SER A 463 -58.51 17.26 -11.05
N HIS A 464 -58.83 17.01 -9.79
CA HIS A 464 -60.20 17.16 -9.27
C HIS A 464 -60.77 18.58 -9.40
N VAL A 465 -59.91 19.60 -9.33
CA VAL A 465 -60.30 21.03 -9.51
C VAL A 465 -60.71 21.34 -10.96
N ARG A 466 -60.18 20.59 -11.94
CA ARG A 466 -60.46 20.79 -13.38
C ARG A 466 -61.22 19.63 -14.02
N ARG A 467 -61.64 18.64 -13.22
CA ARG A 467 -62.30 17.38 -13.60
C ARG A 467 -61.72 16.69 -14.85
N GLN A 468 -60.39 16.70 -15.02
CA GLN A 468 -59.73 16.12 -16.20
C GLN A 468 -58.31 15.58 -15.90
N TRP A 469 -57.85 14.66 -16.76
CA TRP A 469 -56.50 14.10 -16.71
C TRP A 469 -55.46 15.07 -17.30
N ILE A 470 -54.41 15.36 -16.56
CA ILE A 470 -53.35 16.30 -16.97
C ILE A 470 -52.01 15.56 -17.00
N ALA A 471 -51.21 15.79 -18.05
CA ALA A 471 -49.87 15.24 -18.18
C ALA A 471 -48.89 15.98 -17.25
N VAL A 472 -48.30 15.25 -16.29
CA VAL A 472 -47.33 15.76 -15.31
C VAL A 472 -46.01 15.00 -15.46
N GLY A 473 -44.89 15.70 -15.35
CA GLY A 473 -43.57 15.06 -15.36
C GLY A 473 -43.39 14.13 -14.15
N GLU A 474 -42.88 12.92 -14.39
CA GLU A 474 -42.79 11.79 -13.44
C GLU A 474 -41.98 12.02 -12.14
N HIS A 475 -41.50 13.24 -11.86
CA HIS A 475 -40.63 13.58 -10.73
C HIS A 475 -41.18 14.66 -9.77
N VAL A 476 -42.42 15.13 -9.94
CA VAL A 476 -43.04 16.07 -8.97
C VAL A 476 -43.52 15.31 -7.74
N ARG A 477 -42.81 15.42 -6.61
CA ARG A 477 -43.33 15.03 -5.29
C ARG A 477 -44.35 16.06 -4.80
N ARG A 478 -45.35 15.59 -4.04
CA ARG A 478 -46.50 16.38 -3.55
C ARG A 478 -46.03 17.52 -2.62
N GLY A 479 -45.87 18.72 -3.18
CA GLY A 479 -45.49 19.93 -2.45
C GLY A 479 -46.71 20.82 -2.19
N ARG A 480 -46.91 21.23 -0.93
CA ARG A 480 -47.99 22.14 -0.51
C ARG A 480 -47.66 23.55 -1.00
N THR A 481 -48.56 24.17 -1.77
CA THR A 481 -48.32 25.50 -2.39
C THR A 481 -48.52 26.64 -1.38
N PRO A 482 -47.55 27.56 -1.22
CA PRO A 482 -47.75 28.82 -0.51
C PRO A 482 -48.36 29.89 -1.44
N GLY A 483 -49.20 30.76 -0.89
CA GLY A 483 -49.66 31.98 -1.57
C GLY A 483 -51.11 31.97 -2.06
N ALA A 484 -52.06 32.20 -1.16
CA ALA A 484 -53.38 32.75 -1.47
C ALA A 484 -53.70 33.82 -0.42
N SER A 485 -53.83 35.08 -0.84
CA SER A 485 -54.02 36.23 0.06
C SER A 485 -55.14 37.12 -0.45
N ARG A 486 -56.29 37.10 0.23
CA ARG A 486 -57.43 38.04 0.26
C ARG A 486 -58.61 37.27 0.89
N SER A 487 -59.47 37.86 1.72
CA SER A 487 -59.54 39.24 2.22
C SER A 487 -60.31 39.32 3.54
N LEU A 488 -60.04 40.37 4.29
CA LEU A 488 -60.73 40.84 5.51
C LEU A 488 -62.23 40.53 5.59
N ARG A 489 -62.69 40.11 6.78
CA ARG A 489 -63.85 40.72 7.45
C ARG A 489 -63.67 40.71 8.97
N ARG A 490 -63.71 41.88 9.58
CA ARG A 490 -63.87 42.05 11.03
C ARG A 490 -65.27 41.59 11.43
N ARG A 491 -65.41 40.99 12.62
CA ARG A 491 -66.44 41.37 13.60
C ARG A 491 -65.95 41.01 15.00
N ALA A 492 -66.09 41.96 15.92
CA ALA A 492 -65.82 41.76 17.34
C ALA A 492 -67.07 41.20 18.02
N ALA A 493 -66.87 40.42 19.09
CA ALA A 493 -67.85 40.17 20.14
C ALA A 493 -67.09 39.80 21.42
N CYS A 494 -67.50 40.38 22.54
CA CYS A 494 -66.92 40.14 23.87
C CYS A 494 -67.40 38.81 24.46
N GLY A 495 -66.69 38.28 25.47
CA GLY A 495 -67.27 37.26 26.36
C GLY A 495 -66.29 36.35 27.09
N ARG A 496 -65.98 36.71 28.35
CA ARG A 496 -65.67 35.86 29.52
C ARG A 496 -64.70 34.67 29.43
N GLU A 497 -63.65 34.78 30.26
CA GLU A 497 -63.30 33.87 31.36
C GLU A 497 -63.34 32.34 31.11
N GLY A 498 -62.15 31.72 31.08
CA GLY A 498 -61.99 30.26 31.14
C GLY A 498 -60.54 29.84 30.90
N ALA A 499 -59.85 29.35 31.94
CA ALA A 499 -58.42 29.06 31.88
C ALA A 499 -58.05 27.87 30.96
N SER A 500 -57.03 28.04 30.12
CA SER A 500 -56.15 26.94 29.70
C SER A 500 -54.80 27.44 29.15
N ALA A 501 -53.79 26.58 29.20
CA ALA A 501 -52.39 26.93 28.98
C ALA A 501 -52.06 27.35 27.53
N ILE A 502 -51.34 28.46 27.40
CA ILE A 502 -50.84 28.95 26.11
C ILE A 502 -49.50 28.28 25.79
N VAL A 503 -49.56 27.20 25.00
CA VAL A 503 -48.41 26.71 24.23
C VAL A 503 -48.37 27.49 22.90
N THR A 504 -47.57 28.56 22.83
CA THR A 504 -47.38 29.30 21.57
C THR A 504 -46.05 28.96 20.90
N THR A 505 -46.17 28.28 19.77
CA THR A 505 -45.06 27.96 18.87
C THR A 505 -44.64 29.20 18.05
N THR A 506 -43.60 29.92 18.46
CA THR A 506 -42.98 30.96 17.60
C THR A 506 -41.80 30.41 16.80
N VAL A 507 -42.08 29.94 15.58
CA VAL A 507 -41.04 29.76 14.56
C VAL A 507 -40.76 31.11 13.90
N THR A 508 -39.60 31.71 14.17
CA THR A 508 -38.94 32.67 13.25
C THR A 508 -37.44 32.76 13.52
N ALA A 509 -36.67 32.95 12.44
CA ALA A 509 -35.30 33.50 12.39
C ALA A 509 -34.29 33.09 13.50
N GLY A 510 -33.56 31.97 13.31
CA GLY A 510 -32.48 31.61 14.26
C GLY A 510 -31.47 30.52 13.87
N TYR A 511 -31.41 30.05 12.61
CA TYR A 511 -30.53 28.93 12.21
C TYR A 511 -29.66 29.22 10.98
N ARG A 512 -28.72 30.19 11.13
CA ARG A 512 -27.58 30.38 10.21
C ARG A 512 -26.23 30.70 10.87
N GLN A 513 -26.12 30.66 12.20
CA GLN A 513 -24.89 31.02 12.92
C GLN A 513 -24.40 29.99 13.96
N ARG A 514 -24.97 28.77 14.03
CA ARG A 514 -24.55 27.73 15.00
C ARG A 514 -23.88 26.49 14.41
N THR A 515 -23.59 26.46 13.11
CA THR A 515 -22.81 25.37 12.46
C THR A 515 -21.32 25.69 12.28
N VAL A 516 -20.87 26.90 12.65
CA VAL A 516 -19.44 27.30 12.58
C VAL A 516 -18.75 27.12 13.94
N ALA A 517 -19.45 27.38 15.04
CA ALA A 517 -18.87 27.30 16.39
C ALA A 517 -18.54 25.87 16.85
N THR A 518 -19.25 24.84 16.39
CA THR A 518 -18.96 23.43 16.72
C THR A 518 -17.83 22.83 15.88
N LEU A 519 -17.42 23.49 14.79
CA LEU A 519 -16.28 23.09 13.95
C LEU A 519 -14.95 23.68 14.46
N LEU A 520 -14.97 24.81 15.18
CA LEU A 520 -13.79 25.43 15.80
C LEU A 520 -13.41 24.82 17.17
N ALA A 521 -14.29 24.05 17.81
CA ALA A 521 -14.00 23.41 19.10
C ALA A 521 -13.24 22.07 18.97
N PHE A 522 -13.20 21.47 17.77
CA PHE A 522 -12.49 20.22 17.51
C PHE A 522 -11.03 20.39 17.04
N THR A 523 -10.59 21.62 16.76
CA THR A 523 -9.24 21.89 16.22
C THR A 523 -8.15 22.07 17.28
N VAL A 524 -8.47 21.98 18.57
CA VAL A 524 -7.53 22.22 19.69
C VAL A 524 -7.17 20.94 20.46
N LEU A 525 -7.85 19.81 20.20
CA LEU A 525 -7.42 18.51 20.71
C LEU A 525 -6.33 17.92 19.82
N GLY A 526 -5.08 18.28 20.10
CA GLY A 526 -3.90 17.49 19.77
C GLY A 526 -3.80 17.04 18.31
N PHE A 527 -3.66 17.98 17.38
CA PHE A 527 -2.96 17.69 16.13
C PHE A 527 -1.49 17.40 16.47
N SER A 528 -1.20 16.17 16.88
CA SER A 528 0.14 15.61 16.68
C SER A 528 0.36 15.64 15.16
N ALA A 529 1.27 16.51 14.72
CA ALA A 529 1.66 16.57 13.33
C ALA A 529 2.32 15.25 12.96
N GLN A 530 1.54 14.32 12.41
CA GLN A 530 2.08 13.14 11.77
C GLN A 530 2.85 13.63 10.56
N ALA A 531 4.18 13.61 10.66
CA ALA A 531 5.06 13.89 9.56
C ALA A 531 4.82 12.83 8.48
N TYR A 532 4.06 13.19 7.45
CA TYR A 532 3.97 12.38 6.25
C TYR A 532 5.34 12.40 5.60
N ALA A 533 5.93 11.22 5.38
CA ALA A 533 7.14 11.07 4.60
C ALA A 533 6.94 11.75 3.23
N GLN A 534 7.70 12.81 2.98
CA GLN A 534 7.54 13.67 1.81
C GLN A 534 8.88 13.91 1.12
N ILE A 535 8.85 13.93 -0.20
CA ILE A 535 9.98 14.35 -1.03
C ILE A 535 9.65 15.75 -1.55
N VAL A 536 10.40 16.74 -1.09
CA VAL A 536 10.19 18.16 -1.39
C VAL A 536 11.48 18.71 -1.96
N ALA A 537 11.47 19.05 -3.25
CA ALA A 537 12.60 19.68 -3.93
C ALA A 537 12.99 21.01 -3.28
N ALA A 538 14.29 21.29 -3.19
CA ALA A 538 14.79 22.60 -2.81
C ALA A 538 14.58 23.60 -3.97
N PRO A 539 14.34 24.89 -3.70
CA PRO A 539 14.31 25.91 -4.73
C PRO A 539 15.72 26.12 -5.30
N GLY A 540 15.88 26.09 -6.62
CA GLY A 540 17.16 26.34 -7.29
C GLY A 540 17.33 25.58 -8.61
N PRO A 541 18.52 25.66 -9.24
CA PRO A 541 18.81 24.96 -10.49
C PRO A 541 18.89 23.43 -10.33
N HIS A 542 19.12 22.94 -9.09
CA HIS A 542 19.18 21.51 -8.76
C HIS A 542 17.83 20.95 -8.27
N ALA A 543 16.71 21.65 -8.48
CA ALA A 543 15.38 21.21 -8.09
C ALA A 543 14.86 20.10 -9.02
N PRO A 544 14.69 18.84 -8.56
CA PRO A 544 14.06 17.81 -9.38
C PRO A 544 12.55 18.03 -9.51
N GLY A 545 11.97 17.54 -10.61
CA GLY A 545 10.53 17.55 -10.82
C GLY A 545 9.84 16.44 -10.03
N VAL A 546 9.37 16.72 -8.81
CA VAL A 546 8.62 15.73 -8.01
C VAL A 546 7.17 15.63 -8.48
N SER A 547 6.73 14.40 -8.74
CA SER A 547 5.40 14.03 -9.21
C SER A 547 4.97 12.71 -8.54
N VAL A 548 3.88 12.08 -9.00
CA VAL A 548 3.44 10.77 -8.50
C VAL A 548 3.17 9.79 -9.63
N THR A 549 3.52 8.52 -9.41
CA THR A 549 3.23 7.41 -10.33
C THR A 549 1.73 7.10 -10.41
N PRO A 550 1.27 6.33 -11.41
CA PRO A 550 -0.15 5.92 -11.50
C PRO A 550 -0.68 5.16 -10.27
N ASN A 551 0.18 4.47 -9.52
CA ASN A 551 -0.17 3.79 -8.27
C ASN A 551 0.09 4.60 -6.99
N GLY A 552 0.63 5.82 -7.09
CA GLY A 552 0.72 6.78 -5.97
C GLY A 552 2.05 6.84 -5.23
N LEU A 553 3.14 6.29 -5.80
CA LEU A 553 4.50 6.48 -5.28
C LEU A 553 5.05 7.86 -5.69
N PRO A 554 5.94 8.48 -4.90
CA PRO A 554 6.73 9.62 -5.36
C PRO A 554 7.54 9.26 -6.61
N LEU A 555 7.43 10.10 -7.64
CA LEU A 555 8.17 10.00 -8.89
C LEU A 555 9.01 11.27 -9.07
N VAL A 556 10.31 11.13 -8.85
CA VAL A 556 11.31 12.19 -8.97
C VAL A 556 11.87 12.20 -10.39
N ASN A 557 11.46 13.18 -11.20
CA ASN A 557 12.16 13.49 -12.45
C ASN A 557 13.47 14.20 -12.10
N ILE A 558 14.54 13.42 -12.02
CA ILE A 558 15.88 13.89 -11.65
C ILE A 558 16.37 14.99 -12.61
N THR A 559 17.28 15.84 -12.14
CA THR A 559 17.89 16.91 -12.94
C THR A 559 18.78 16.35 -14.04
N ALA A 560 19.06 17.16 -15.07
CA ALA A 560 19.98 16.79 -16.13
C ALA A 560 21.39 16.51 -15.54
N PRO A 561 22.07 15.43 -15.96
CA PRO A 561 23.40 15.12 -15.45
C PRO A 561 24.47 16.09 -15.94
N THR A 562 25.51 16.29 -15.13
CA THR A 562 26.74 17.00 -15.49
C THR A 562 27.55 16.25 -16.56
N ALA A 563 28.61 16.87 -17.10
CA ALA A 563 29.57 16.18 -17.97
C ALA A 563 30.23 14.96 -17.28
N GLY A 564 30.40 15.02 -15.96
CA GLY A 564 30.81 13.88 -15.13
C GLY A 564 29.77 12.75 -15.04
N GLY A 565 28.54 12.95 -15.53
CA GLY A 565 27.45 11.99 -15.47
C GLY A 565 26.68 11.99 -14.15
N VAL A 566 26.81 13.05 -13.34
CA VAL A 566 26.16 13.19 -12.03
C VAL A 566 24.88 14.01 -12.17
N SER A 567 23.72 13.41 -11.88
CA SER A 567 22.48 14.15 -11.66
C SER A 567 22.44 14.60 -10.19
N HIS A 568 22.56 15.91 -9.97
CA HIS A 568 22.55 16.52 -8.64
C HIS A 568 21.17 17.09 -8.32
N ASN A 569 20.52 16.50 -7.34
CA ASN A 569 19.14 16.75 -6.95
C ASN A 569 19.10 17.26 -5.51
N GLN A 570 18.61 18.47 -5.29
CA GLN A 570 18.56 19.11 -3.98
C GLN A 570 17.14 19.13 -3.42
N TYR A 571 17.02 18.93 -2.10
CA TYR A 571 15.75 18.76 -1.39
C TYR A 571 15.69 19.57 -0.10
N GLN A 572 14.50 20.08 0.24
CA GLN A 572 14.16 20.53 1.59
C GLN A 572 13.77 19.37 2.51
N GLN A 573 13.15 18.31 1.96
CA GLN A 573 12.86 17.07 2.68
C GLN A 573 13.03 15.90 1.71
N PHE A 574 13.69 14.84 2.15
CA PHE A 574 13.83 13.59 1.40
C PHE A 574 13.55 12.41 2.32
N ASP A 575 12.27 12.11 2.50
CA ASP A 575 11.82 10.86 3.14
C ASP A 575 11.28 9.89 2.08
N VAL A 576 11.62 8.62 2.20
CA VAL A 576 11.09 7.55 1.35
C VAL A 576 10.03 6.78 2.13
N PRO A 577 8.75 6.78 1.70
CA PRO A 577 7.70 6.08 2.41
C PRO A 577 7.86 4.55 2.26
N THR A 578 7.13 3.76 3.06
CA THR A 578 7.25 2.29 3.06
C THR A 578 6.91 1.62 1.73
N GLN A 579 6.14 2.29 0.87
CA GLN A 579 5.82 1.81 -0.47
C GLN A 579 6.94 2.09 -1.50
N GLY A 580 7.98 2.84 -1.11
CA GLY A 580 9.12 3.23 -1.96
C GLY A 580 8.94 4.55 -2.71
N ALA A 581 9.98 4.94 -3.45
CA ALA A 581 10.01 6.13 -4.32
C ALA A 581 10.87 5.87 -5.57
N ILE A 582 10.58 6.58 -6.66
CA ILE A 582 11.20 6.33 -7.97
C ILE A 582 12.01 7.53 -8.44
N LEU A 583 13.26 7.27 -8.81
CA LEU A 583 14.21 8.19 -9.43
C LEU A 583 14.19 7.95 -10.94
N ASN A 584 13.65 8.90 -11.72
CA ASN A 584 13.39 8.70 -13.14
C ASN A 584 14.63 8.99 -14.01
N ASN A 585 15.43 7.96 -14.29
CA ASN A 585 16.60 8.00 -15.16
C ASN A 585 16.31 7.53 -16.61
N ALA A 586 15.04 7.59 -17.05
CA ALA A 586 14.62 7.09 -18.35
C ALA A 586 14.41 8.22 -19.36
N ARG A 587 14.92 8.08 -20.59
CA ARG A 587 14.65 9.02 -21.70
C ARG A 587 13.31 8.74 -22.39
N THR A 588 12.80 7.51 -22.27
CA THR A 588 11.56 7.01 -22.87
C THR A 588 10.66 6.42 -21.80
N ILE A 589 9.40 6.10 -22.17
CA ILE A 589 8.49 5.40 -21.27
C ILE A 589 9.06 4.01 -20.90
N VAL A 590 9.03 3.69 -19.61
CA VAL A 590 9.64 2.48 -19.03
C VAL A 590 8.68 1.84 -18.02
N GLN A 591 8.73 0.52 -17.88
CA GLN A 591 8.04 -0.19 -16.81
C GLN A 591 8.95 -0.34 -15.59
N THR A 592 8.53 0.24 -14.46
CA THR A 592 9.16 0.11 -13.15
C THR A 592 8.56 -1.06 -12.36
N GLN A 593 9.33 -1.63 -11.44
CA GLN A 593 8.95 -2.73 -10.57
C GLN A 593 7.90 -2.29 -9.55
N THR A 594 8.11 -1.12 -8.93
CA THR A 594 7.25 -0.59 -7.87
C THR A 594 6.16 0.34 -8.38
N GLY A 595 6.41 1.13 -9.44
CA GLY A 595 5.52 2.21 -9.89
C GLY A 595 4.66 1.91 -11.13
N GLY A 596 4.89 0.77 -11.80
CA GLY A 596 4.29 0.48 -13.11
C GLY A 596 4.90 1.32 -14.24
N TRP A 597 4.09 1.69 -15.23
CA TRP A 597 4.57 2.46 -16.39
C TRP A 597 4.81 3.93 -16.02
N VAL A 598 6.04 4.39 -16.22
CA VAL A 598 6.54 5.73 -15.91
C VAL A 598 6.99 6.39 -17.23
N PRO A 599 6.56 7.63 -17.53
CA PRO A 599 7.00 8.34 -18.72
C PRO A 599 8.48 8.70 -18.65
N GLY A 600 9.12 8.92 -19.80
CA GLY A 600 10.48 9.44 -19.85
C GLY A 600 10.61 10.79 -19.12
N ASN A 601 11.72 10.97 -18.41
CA ASN A 601 12.05 12.19 -17.70
C ASN A 601 12.36 13.32 -18.71
N PRO A 602 11.60 14.43 -18.71
CA PRO A 602 11.79 15.53 -19.66
C PRO A 602 13.13 16.27 -19.48
N ASN A 603 13.81 16.10 -18.34
CA ASN A 603 15.11 16.72 -18.08
C ASN A 603 16.29 16.00 -18.78
N LEU A 604 16.08 14.79 -19.29
CA LEU A 604 17.14 13.95 -19.88
C LEU A 604 17.18 14.09 -21.41
N THR A 605 17.73 15.22 -21.87
CA THR A 605 17.95 15.50 -23.30
C THR A 605 19.24 14.87 -23.86
N GLY A 606 20.24 14.64 -23.00
CA GLY A 606 21.51 13.98 -23.31
C GLY A 606 21.53 12.52 -22.88
N ASP A 607 22.65 12.04 -22.34
CA ASP A 607 22.73 10.69 -21.75
C ASP A 607 22.12 10.59 -20.34
N PRO A 608 21.64 9.40 -19.92
CA PRO A 608 21.16 9.17 -18.56
C PRO A 608 22.27 9.39 -17.53
N ALA A 609 21.88 9.69 -16.29
CA ALA A 609 22.81 9.84 -15.19
C ALA A 609 23.49 8.49 -14.88
N ARG A 610 24.80 8.53 -14.62
CA ARG A 610 25.56 7.40 -14.03
C ARG A 610 25.45 7.40 -12.51
N ILE A 611 25.38 8.60 -11.92
CA ILE A 611 25.25 8.81 -10.47
C ILE A 611 24.04 9.71 -10.24
N ILE A 612 23.13 9.30 -9.36
CA ILE A 612 21.97 10.09 -8.91
C ILE A 612 22.22 10.48 -7.45
N LEU A 613 22.64 11.72 -7.27
CA LEU A 613 22.93 12.30 -5.96
C LEU A 613 21.70 13.04 -5.46
N ASN A 614 21.17 12.59 -4.31
CA ASN A 614 20.06 13.21 -3.61
C ASN A 614 20.59 13.89 -2.35
N GLN A 615 20.64 15.23 -2.34
CA GLN A 615 21.18 16.02 -1.24
C GLN A 615 20.07 16.79 -0.53
N VAL A 616 19.92 16.60 0.78
CA VAL A 616 19.09 17.48 1.61
C VAL A 616 19.89 18.72 2.00
N THR A 617 19.29 19.90 1.84
CA THR A 617 19.91 21.21 2.10
C THR A 617 19.21 21.99 3.21
N SER A 618 18.20 21.41 3.85
CA SER A 618 17.55 21.95 5.05
C SER A 618 18.24 21.46 6.33
N ALA A 619 17.69 21.81 7.49
CA ALA A 619 18.09 21.28 8.79
C ALA A 619 17.33 20.00 9.21
N LEU A 620 16.60 19.36 8.30
CA LEU A 620 15.74 18.21 8.60
C LEU A 620 16.42 16.87 8.25
N PRO A 621 16.34 15.84 9.13
CA PRO A 621 16.87 14.51 8.84
C PRO A 621 15.98 13.75 7.84
N SER A 622 16.55 12.72 7.21
CA SER A 622 15.87 11.87 6.24
C SER A 622 15.40 10.55 6.86
N ASN A 623 14.13 10.18 6.63
CA ASN A 623 13.59 8.87 7.00
C ASN A 623 13.34 8.02 5.76
N LEU A 624 14.11 6.95 5.62
CA LEU A 624 14.05 6.01 4.51
C LEU A 624 13.37 4.73 5.00
N ALA A 625 12.08 4.57 4.70
CA ALA A 625 11.26 3.45 5.17
C ALA A 625 10.94 2.41 4.09
N GLY A 626 11.43 2.60 2.86
CA GLY A 626 11.17 1.75 1.71
C GLY A 626 12.23 1.90 0.60
N TYR A 627 11.98 1.26 -0.54
CA TYR A 627 12.97 1.13 -1.61
C TYR A 627 13.05 2.37 -2.51
N LEU A 628 14.27 2.75 -2.90
CA LEU A 628 14.56 3.68 -3.99
C LEU A 628 14.75 2.92 -5.30
N GLU A 629 13.88 3.16 -6.28
CA GLU A 629 13.97 2.53 -7.60
C GLU A 629 14.48 3.51 -8.67
N VAL A 630 15.50 3.12 -9.43
CA VAL A 630 15.91 3.86 -10.63
C VAL A 630 15.08 3.38 -11.84
N ALA A 631 14.24 4.23 -12.39
CA ALA A 631 13.53 3.94 -13.63
C ALA A 631 14.46 4.15 -14.84
N GLY A 632 14.48 3.21 -15.79
CA GLY A 632 15.32 3.32 -16.99
C GLY A 632 16.74 2.79 -16.77
N SER A 633 17.75 3.57 -17.14
CA SER A 633 19.15 3.13 -17.07
C SER A 633 19.62 2.98 -15.62
N ARG A 634 20.24 1.83 -15.32
CA ARG A 634 20.88 1.55 -14.02
C ARG A 634 21.91 2.63 -13.68
N ALA A 635 21.89 3.11 -12.44
CA ALA A 635 22.78 4.15 -11.93
C ALA A 635 23.23 3.84 -10.49
N GLU A 636 24.21 4.59 -10.00
CA GLU A 636 24.49 4.68 -8.57
C GLU A 636 23.49 5.63 -7.90
N VAL A 637 23.08 5.35 -6.66
CA VAL A 637 22.15 6.19 -5.89
C VAL A 637 22.81 6.57 -4.57
N ILE A 638 22.92 7.88 -4.36
CA ILE A 638 23.49 8.46 -3.14
C ILE A 638 22.40 9.27 -2.45
N VAL A 639 22.26 9.11 -1.14
CA VAL A 639 21.46 9.98 -0.26
C VAL A 639 22.40 10.67 0.71
N SER A 640 22.50 12.00 0.60
CA SER A 640 23.32 12.88 1.43
C SER A 640 22.41 13.73 2.31
N ASN A 641 22.53 13.59 3.63
CA ASN A 641 21.87 14.46 4.60
C ASN A 641 22.73 14.66 5.86
N PRO A 642 23.40 15.80 6.01
CA PRO A 642 24.23 16.12 7.19
C PRO A 642 23.50 16.08 8.53
N ASN A 643 22.18 16.30 8.54
CA ASN A 643 21.37 16.24 9.76
C ASN A 643 21.09 14.80 10.24
N GLY A 644 21.45 13.79 9.43
CA GLY A 644 21.28 12.37 9.73
C GLY A 644 20.26 11.66 8.83
N ILE A 645 20.39 10.34 8.80
CA ILE A 645 19.57 9.43 7.98
C ILE A 645 19.11 8.25 8.84
N THR A 646 17.80 8.01 8.91
CA THR A 646 17.22 6.81 9.52
C THR A 646 16.75 5.86 8.42
N CYS A 647 17.29 4.65 8.37
CA CYS A 647 16.83 3.55 7.52
C CYS A 647 15.97 2.57 8.35
N ASN A 648 14.79 2.23 7.85
CA ASN A 648 13.90 1.22 8.43
C ASN A 648 13.18 0.43 7.34
N GLY A 649 13.84 -0.60 6.81
CA GLY A 649 13.39 -1.32 5.62
C GLY A 649 13.71 -0.58 4.32
N CYS A 650 14.74 0.27 4.33
CA CYS A 650 15.20 0.91 3.11
C CYS A 650 16.00 -0.06 2.24
N GLY A 651 16.07 0.23 0.95
CA GLY A 651 16.82 -0.57 -0.01
C GLY A 651 16.80 0.06 -1.39
N PHE A 652 17.37 -0.64 -2.38
CA PHE A 652 17.59 -0.10 -3.71
C PHE A 652 17.09 -1.04 -4.80
N ILE A 653 16.57 -0.51 -5.90
CA ILE A 653 16.11 -1.26 -7.07
C ILE A 653 16.74 -0.65 -8.33
N ASN A 654 17.20 -1.50 -9.24
CA ASN A 654 17.91 -1.10 -10.47
C ASN A 654 19.08 -0.12 -10.22
N THR A 655 19.80 -0.35 -9.13
CA THR A 655 20.94 0.47 -8.69
C THR A 655 22.22 -0.37 -8.76
N SER A 656 23.37 0.20 -9.08
CA SER A 656 24.69 -0.48 -9.02
C SER A 656 25.31 -0.36 -7.63
N ARG A 657 25.53 0.88 -7.18
CA ARG A 657 26.09 1.24 -5.88
C ARG A 657 25.09 2.09 -5.09
N GLY A 658 24.89 1.75 -3.81
CA GLY A 658 24.01 2.49 -2.90
C GLY A 658 24.81 3.13 -1.77
N VAL A 659 24.71 4.44 -1.59
CA VAL A 659 25.47 5.18 -0.57
C VAL A 659 24.50 6.00 0.30
N LEU A 660 24.57 5.80 1.62
CA LEU A 660 23.94 6.69 2.59
C LEU A 660 25.06 7.47 3.29
N THR A 661 24.97 8.80 3.29
CA THR A 661 26.03 9.65 3.85
C THR A 661 25.49 10.88 4.59
N THR A 662 26.15 11.26 5.67
CA THR A 662 25.96 12.58 6.30
C THR A 662 27.01 13.58 5.83
N GLY A 663 27.90 13.19 4.92
CA GLY A 663 28.86 14.10 4.31
C GLY A 663 28.23 15.00 3.25
N PHE A 664 28.79 16.21 3.15
CA PHE A 664 28.55 17.12 2.04
C PHE A 664 29.31 16.62 0.79
N PRO A 665 28.66 16.55 -0.39
CA PRO A 665 29.32 16.18 -1.63
C PRO A 665 30.29 17.29 -2.09
N VAL A 666 31.49 16.88 -2.51
CA VAL A 666 32.54 17.73 -3.08
C VAL A 666 32.66 17.42 -4.57
N PHE A 667 32.64 18.46 -5.40
CA PHE A 667 32.61 18.33 -6.86
C PHE A 667 33.86 18.93 -7.52
N GLY A 668 34.33 18.24 -8.56
CA GLY A 668 35.40 18.72 -9.43
C GLY A 668 34.96 19.73 -10.48
N GLY A 669 35.92 20.31 -11.18
CA GLY A 669 35.69 21.34 -12.22
C GLY A 669 34.80 20.91 -13.40
N SER A 670 34.58 19.60 -13.59
CA SER A 670 33.66 19.06 -14.62
C SER A 670 32.24 18.75 -14.11
N GLY A 671 31.96 19.01 -12.83
CA GLY A 671 30.77 18.52 -12.14
C GLY A 671 30.81 17.01 -11.87
N SER A 672 32.00 16.40 -11.89
CA SER A 672 32.29 15.09 -11.31
C SER A 672 32.11 15.13 -9.79
N LEU A 673 31.63 14.04 -9.19
CA LEU A 673 31.64 13.87 -7.74
C LEU A 673 32.99 13.27 -7.33
N GLU A 674 33.74 13.96 -6.48
CA GLU A 674 35.11 13.59 -6.12
C GLU A 674 35.20 13.03 -4.70
N ALA A 675 34.52 13.67 -3.73
CA ALA A 675 34.56 13.23 -2.34
C ALA A 675 33.29 13.53 -1.56
N PHE A 676 33.20 12.98 -0.35
CA PHE A 676 32.24 13.35 0.69
C PHE A 676 33.00 13.91 1.90
N ARG A 677 32.62 15.11 2.36
CA ARG A 677 33.17 15.71 3.58
C ARG A 677 32.19 15.51 4.75
N VAL A 678 32.50 14.54 5.60
CA VAL A 678 31.73 14.14 6.78
C VAL A 678 32.20 14.93 8.00
N THR A 679 31.32 15.78 8.54
CA THR A 679 31.63 16.63 9.72
C THR A 679 30.74 16.34 10.93
N GLU A 680 29.51 15.88 10.71
CA GLU A 680 28.49 15.65 11.72
C GLU A 680 27.42 14.67 11.20
N GLY A 681 26.33 14.51 11.95
CA GLY A 681 25.22 13.63 11.59
C GLY A 681 25.45 12.16 11.93
N ALA A 682 24.36 11.43 12.11
CA ALA A 682 24.36 10.00 12.36
C ALA A 682 23.49 9.24 11.36
N ILE A 683 23.90 8.01 11.00
CA ILE A 683 23.05 7.06 10.29
C ILE A 683 22.52 6.04 11.29
N ARG A 684 21.21 5.80 11.28
CA ARG A 684 20.55 4.79 12.11
C ARG A 684 19.89 3.73 11.25
N VAL A 685 20.26 2.46 11.43
CA VAL A 685 19.60 1.32 10.80
C VAL A 685 18.73 0.62 11.85
N THR A 686 17.43 0.55 11.61
CA THR A 686 16.42 0.15 12.60
C THR A 686 15.33 -0.73 11.99
N GLY A 687 14.52 -1.40 12.82
CA GLY A 687 13.33 -2.14 12.39
C GLY A 687 13.61 -3.18 11.31
N ASN A 688 13.15 -2.94 10.08
CA ASN A 688 13.32 -3.85 8.95
C ASN A 688 14.73 -3.80 8.30
N GLY A 689 15.65 -2.99 8.82
CA GLY A 689 17.05 -2.98 8.39
C GLY A 689 17.33 -2.29 7.06
N LEU A 690 18.48 -2.60 6.46
CA LEU A 690 18.91 -2.13 5.14
C LEU A 690 19.10 -3.33 4.20
N ASN A 691 18.30 -3.38 3.13
CA ASN A 691 18.49 -4.34 2.05
C ASN A 691 19.27 -3.72 0.89
N ALA A 692 20.55 -4.07 0.84
CA ALA A 692 21.51 -3.77 -0.21
C ALA A 692 21.98 -5.04 -0.96
N GLY A 693 21.33 -6.19 -0.75
CA GLY A 693 21.78 -7.52 -1.22
C GLY A 693 21.83 -7.68 -2.75
N ASN A 694 21.21 -6.77 -3.50
CA ASN A 694 21.16 -6.73 -4.97
C ASN A 694 22.08 -5.67 -5.60
N LEU A 695 22.80 -4.89 -4.78
CA LEU A 695 23.84 -3.95 -5.23
C LEU A 695 25.14 -4.72 -5.50
N THR A 696 26.07 -4.15 -6.26
CA THR A 696 27.45 -4.66 -6.27
C THR A 696 28.21 -4.23 -5.02
N HIS A 697 27.86 -3.07 -4.47
CA HIS A 697 28.55 -2.44 -3.36
C HIS A 697 27.62 -1.46 -2.62
N ALA A 698 27.72 -1.39 -1.30
CA ALA A 698 26.99 -0.44 -0.46
C ALA A 698 27.92 0.25 0.53
N ALA A 699 27.68 1.53 0.80
CA ALA A 699 28.50 2.31 1.73
C ALA A 699 27.65 3.15 2.71
N LEU A 700 28.04 3.16 3.98
CA LEU A 700 27.49 4.00 5.04
C LEU A 700 28.59 4.95 5.55
N LEU A 701 28.47 6.25 5.30
CA LEU A 701 29.53 7.23 5.52
C LEU A 701 29.02 8.37 6.41
N ALA A 702 29.28 8.33 7.71
CA ALA A 702 28.75 9.33 8.65
C ALA A 702 29.70 9.61 9.82
N ARG A 703 29.40 10.59 10.67
CA ARG A 703 30.24 10.78 11.87
C ARG A 703 30.01 9.66 12.89
N ALA A 704 28.76 9.25 13.09
CA ALA A 704 28.38 8.12 13.93
C ALA A 704 27.37 7.21 13.21
N ILE A 705 27.43 5.90 13.46
CA ILE A 705 26.53 4.90 12.85
C ILE A 705 25.98 3.97 13.94
N GLU A 706 24.67 3.80 13.97
CA GLU A 706 23.93 2.99 14.93
C GLU A 706 23.16 1.89 14.18
N VAL A 707 23.40 0.62 14.52
CA VAL A 707 22.87 -0.55 13.81
C VAL A 707 22.07 -1.42 14.78
N ASN A 708 20.75 -1.22 14.76
CA ASN A 708 19.75 -1.93 15.56
C ASN A 708 18.87 -2.88 14.73
N ALA A 709 19.25 -3.14 13.48
CA ALA A 709 18.62 -4.10 12.59
C ALA A 709 19.64 -4.58 11.54
N ALA A 710 19.31 -5.65 10.83
CA ALA A 710 20.23 -6.29 9.89
C ALA A 710 20.57 -5.40 8.66
N ILE A 711 21.84 -5.42 8.26
CA ILE A 711 22.33 -4.88 6.99
C ILE A 711 22.77 -6.05 6.12
N HIS A 712 22.27 -6.11 4.88
CA HIS A 712 22.65 -7.14 3.90
C HIS A 712 23.20 -6.51 2.63
N ALA A 713 24.42 -6.82 2.20
CA ALA A 713 25.04 -6.32 0.96
C ALA A 713 26.10 -7.31 0.44
N PRO A 714 26.47 -7.35 -0.86
CA PRO A 714 27.59 -8.20 -1.29
C PRO A 714 28.96 -7.65 -0.85
N THR A 715 29.15 -6.34 -0.92
CA THR A 715 30.29 -5.62 -0.30
C THR A 715 29.75 -4.45 0.51
N LEU A 716 30.26 -4.27 1.73
CA LEU A 716 29.84 -3.20 2.64
C LEU A 716 31.05 -2.41 3.16
N ASP A 717 31.07 -1.11 2.87
CA ASP A 717 31.97 -0.14 3.50
C ASP A 717 31.22 0.67 4.57
N VAL A 718 31.78 0.78 5.77
CA VAL A 718 31.25 1.59 6.87
C VAL A 718 32.37 2.50 7.37
N VAL A 719 32.22 3.82 7.17
CA VAL A 719 33.21 4.81 7.56
C VAL A 719 32.59 5.78 8.57
N THR A 720 33.29 5.95 9.70
CA THR A 720 32.85 6.68 10.88
C THR A 720 33.90 7.68 11.34
N GLY A 721 33.47 8.75 12.02
CA GLY A 721 34.30 9.91 12.37
C GLY A 721 34.31 11.04 11.33
N ARG A 722 35.14 12.06 11.58
CA ARG A 722 35.24 13.28 10.76
C ARG A 722 36.24 13.11 9.61
N ASN A 723 35.74 12.93 8.40
CA ASN A 723 36.55 12.47 7.25
C ASN A 723 36.28 13.26 5.97
N GLU A 724 37.29 13.28 5.10
CA GLU A 724 37.11 13.46 3.67
C GLU A 724 37.30 12.09 2.99
N ILE A 725 36.29 11.64 2.26
CA ILE A 725 36.18 10.25 1.76
C ILE A 725 36.05 10.30 0.24
N ASP A 726 36.93 9.62 -0.50
CA ASP A 726 36.85 9.54 -1.96
C ASP A 726 35.51 8.92 -2.41
N ALA A 727 34.86 9.52 -3.41
CA ALA A 727 33.53 9.10 -3.83
C ALA A 727 33.51 7.77 -4.62
N THR A 728 34.67 7.27 -5.06
CA THR A 728 34.82 6.11 -5.96
C THR A 728 35.47 4.91 -5.28
N THR A 729 36.52 5.11 -4.47
CA THR A 729 37.24 4.08 -3.71
C THR A 729 36.78 3.97 -2.26
N PHE A 730 36.15 5.02 -1.73
CA PHE A 730 35.92 5.20 -0.30
C PHE A 730 37.21 5.08 0.52
N ASP A 731 38.33 5.54 -0.04
CA ASP A 731 39.55 5.81 0.73
C ASP A 731 39.34 7.01 1.64
N VAL A 732 39.93 6.95 2.83
CA VAL A 732 39.60 7.83 3.95
C VAL A 732 40.79 8.72 4.29
N ARG A 733 40.60 10.03 4.19
CA ARG A 733 41.52 11.04 4.72
C ARG A 733 40.89 11.64 5.98
N SER A 734 41.44 11.31 7.15
CA SER A 734 40.95 11.89 8.41
C SER A 734 41.06 13.42 8.38
N THR A 735 40.05 14.09 8.93
CA THR A 735 40.04 15.54 9.13
C THR A 735 40.03 15.84 10.62
N GLU A 736 41.14 15.45 11.26
CA GLU A 736 41.35 15.63 12.69
C GLU A 736 41.10 17.08 13.13
N GLY A 737 40.64 17.21 14.37
CA GLY A 737 40.52 18.51 15.03
C GLY A 737 39.87 18.35 16.38
N THR A 738 40.39 19.07 17.37
CA THR A 738 39.91 19.14 18.75
C THR A 738 38.55 19.86 18.82
N ALA A 739 37.48 19.16 18.43
CA ALA A 739 36.12 19.66 18.48
C ALA A 739 35.38 19.11 19.70
N SER A 740 34.89 20.00 20.58
CA SER A 740 34.01 19.61 21.68
C SER A 740 32.70 19.02 21.14
N GLY A 741 32.21 17.94 21.75
CA GLY A 741 31.02 17.23 21.28
C GLY A 741 31.39 16.08 20.34
N ALA A 742 32.23 15.16 20.81
CA ALA A 742 32.36 13.83 20.24
C ALA A 742 31.04 13.05 20.42
N PRO A 743 30.63 12.20 19.46
CA PRO A 743 29.51 11.29 19.66
C PRO A 743 29.86 10.23 20.72
N ALA A 744 28.86 9.59 21.30
CA ALA A 744 29.08 8.54 22.32
C ALA A 744 29.74 7.26 21.75
N PHE A 745 29.63 7.05 20.44
CA PHE A 745 30.19 5.93 19.69
C PHE A 745 30.45 6.36 18.23
N ALA A 746 31.40 5.71 17.58
CA ALA A 746 31.69 5.87 16.17
C ALA A 746 30.81 4.89 15.37
N LEU A 747 30.82 3.62 15.78
CA LEU A 747 29.93 2.57 15.33
C LEU A 747 29.37 1.83 16.55
N ASP A 748 28.07 1.67 16.64
CA ASP A 748 27.39 0.82 17.64
C ASP A 748 26.48 -0.18 16.93
N VAL A 749 26.76 -1.48 17.10
CA VAL A 749 25.97 -2.59 16.56
C VAL A 749 25.35 -3.36 17.71
N SER A 750 24.05 -3.18 17.95
CA SER A 750 23.38 -3.84 19.08
C SER A 750 23.05 -5.31 18.77
N ARG A 751 22.68 -6.08 19.81
CA ARG A 751 22.29 -7.51 19.71
C ARG A 751 21.11 -7.82 18.77
N LEU A 752 20.33 -6.82 18.39
CA LEU A 752 19.24 -6.93 17.41
C LEU A 752 19.67 -6.51 15.99
N GLY A 753 20.82 -5.83 15.89
CA GLY A 753 21.49 -5.51 14.65
C GLY A 753 22.42 -6.61 14.17
N GLY A 754 22.98 -6.38 12.99
CA GLY A 754 24.03 -7.22 12.43
C GLY A 754 24.40 -6.79 11.02
N MET A 755 25.59 -7.19 10.55
CA MET A 755 26.09 -6.88 9.23
C MET A 755 26.47 -8.16 8.50
N TYR A 756 25.86 -8.39 7.34
CA TYR A 756 26.01 -9.64 6.59
C TYR A 756 26.40 -9.32 5.15
N ALA A 757 27.65 -9.61 4.80
CA ALA A 757 28.14 -9.38 3.43
C ALA A 757 29.09 -10.47 2.94
N GLY A 758 29.55 -10.36 1.68
CA GLY A 758 30.69 -11.13 1.19
C GLY A 758 32.00 -10.57 1.73
N LYS A 759 32.19 -9.25 1.59
CA LYS A 759 33.34 -8.48 2.12
C LYS A 759 32.84 -7.29 2.95
N ILE A 760 33.49 -7.04 4.09
CA ILE A 760 33.18 -5.92 4.99
C ILE A 760 34.45 -5.11 5.31
N ARG A 761 34.35 -3.78 5.28
CA ARG A 761 35.39 -2.88 5.79
C ARG A 761 34.77 -1.83 6.71
N LEU A 762 35.27 -1.78 7.93
CA LEU A 762 34.81 -0.90 9.02
C LEU A 762 35.97 0.04 9.39
N ILE A 763 35.74 1.34 9.33
CA ILE A 763 36.76 2.36 9.62
C ILE A 763 36.20 3.38 10.61
N GLY A 764 36.79 3.46 11.79
CA GLY A 764 36.58 4.53 12.77
C GLY A 764 37.82 5.39 12.91
N THR A 765 37.71 6.68 12.59
CA THR A 765 38.86 7.60 12.54
C THR A 765 38.88 8.66 13.64
N GLU A 766 37.81 8.77 14.45
CA GLU A 766 37.72 9.79 15.50
C GLU A 766 38.33 9.27 16.80
N ALA A 767 39.52 9.77 17.15
CA ALA A 767 40.28 9.28 18.30
C ALA A 767 39.51 9.42 19.63
N GLY A 768 39.57 8.39 20.46
CA GLY A 768 38.83 8.34 21.73
C GLY A 768 37.32 8.09 21.60
N VAL A 769 36.80 7.89 20.38
CA VAL A 769 35.41 7.48 20.14
C VAL A 769 35.40 6.00 19.77
N GLY A 770 34.78 5.18 20.62
CA GLY A 770 34.83 3.72 20.48
C GLY A 770 33.92 3.12 19.41
N VAL A 771 34.25 1.89 19.02
CA VAL A 771 33.44 0.98 18.20
C VAL A 771 32.91 -0.14 19.09
N ASN A 772 31.59 -0.31 19.13
CA ASN A 772 30.90 -1.35 19.86
C ASN A 772 30.22 -2.36 18.92
N ILE A 773 30.47 -3.64 19.14
CA ILE A 773 29.88 -4.75 18.39
C ILE A 773 29.29 -5.77 19.37
N ASP A 774 28.03 -5.56 19.76
CA ASP A 774 27.22 -6.52 20.52
C ASP A 774 26.41 -7.47 19.59
N GLY A 775 26.19 -7.10 18.34
CA GLY A 775 25.51 -7.89 17.30
C GLY A 775 26.44 -8.71 16.40
N ASP A 776 25.87 -9.55 15.54
CA ASP A 776 26.63 -10.45 14.66
C ASP A 776 27.12 -9.71 13.38
N ILE A 777 28.41 -9.83 13.08
CA ILE A 777 29.05 -9.30 11.86
C ILE A 777 29.70 -10.47 11.10
N SER A 778 29.29 -10.68 9.85
CA SER A 778 29.76 -11.82 9.05
C SER A 778 30.08 -11.44 7.60
N ALA A 779 31.36 -11.55 7.24
CA ALA A 779 31.86 -11.52 5.87
C ALA A 779 31.93 -12.95 5.32
N ASN A 780 30.81 -13.45 4.79
CA ASN A 780 30.57 -14.86 4.45
C ASN A 780 31.42 -15.44 3.30
N GLY A 781 32.16 -14.62 2.56
CA GLY A 781 32.87 -15.05 1.35
C GLY A 781 34.02 -14.15 0.96
N GLY A 782 34.72 -13.61 1.96
CA GLY A 782 35.77 -12.62 1.76
C GLY A 782 36.35 -12.09 3.06
N THR A 783 37.19 -11.06 2.92
CA THR A 783 37.83 -10.34 4.03
C THR A 783 36.83 -9.57 4.89
N LEU A 784 37.05 -9.58 6.21
CA LEU A 784 36.60 -8.52 7.11
C LEU A 784 37.80 -7.69 7.56
N THR A 785 37.74 -6.39 7.31
CA THR A 785 38.71 -5.42 7.86
C THR A 785 37.99 -4.50 8.83
N LEU A 786 38.58 -4.29 10.01
CA LEU A 786 38.10 -3.35 11.01
C LEU A 786 39.27 -2.54 11.55
N THR A 787 39.13 -1.22 11.52
CA THR A 787 40.12 -0.25 11.98
C THR A 787 39.40 0.75 12.90
N SER A 788 39.96 1.04 14.07
CA SER A 788 39.40 1.98 15.05
C SER A 788 40.47 2.86 15.66
N ALA A 789 40.27 4.18 15.64
CA ALA A 789 41.10 5.17 16.34
C ALA A 789 40.73 5.32 17.84
N GLY A 790 39.74 4.57 18.33
CA GLY A 790 39.38 4.48 19.74
C GLY A 790 39.13 3.04 20.18
N GLU A 791 38.64 2.87 21.41
CA GLU A 791 38.35 1.55 22.01
C GLU A 791 37.49 0.67 21.08
N LEU A 792 37.86 -0.60 20.95
CA LEU A 792 37.12 -1.60 20.21
C LEU A 792 36.57 -2.65 21.18
N ARG A 793 35.25 -2.70 21.33
CA ARG A 793 34.55 -3.73 22.13
C ARG A 793 33.77 -4.67 21.22
N ILE A 794 33.98 -5.98 21.40
CA ILE A 794 33.31 -7.04 20.64
C ILE A 794 32.76 -8.08 21.62
N ASP A 795 31.44 -8.05 21.81
CA ASP A 795 30.67 -9.03 22.60
C ASP A 795 29.82 -9.95 21.69
N GLY A 796 29.51 -9.50 20.47
CA GLY A 796 28.81 -10.25 19.43
C GLY A 796 29.74 -11.18 18.64
N LYS A 797 29.20 -11.94 17.68
CA LYS A 797 30.04 -12.81 16.84
C LYS A 797 30.60 -12.05 15.65
N VAL A 798 31.91 -12.12 15.45
CA VAL A 798 32.58 -11.65 14.25
C VAL A 798 33.11 -12.83 13.45
N HIS A 799 32.78 -12.92 12.18
CA HIS A 799 33.18 -13.98 11.27
C HIS A 799 33.67 -13.42 9.93
N ALA A 800 34.74 -13.99 9.40
CA ALA A 800 35.23 -13.75 8.04
C ALA A 800 35.52 -15.09 7.36
N GLY A 801 35.10 -15.24 6.11
CA GLY A 801 35.29 -16.46 5.32
C GLY A 801 36.72 -16.61 4.78
N GLU A 802 37.51 -15.55 4.79
CA GLU A 802 38.93 -15.57 4.39
C GLU A 802 39.85 -15.00 5.49
N VAL A 803 39.91 -13.68 5.61
CA VAL A 803 40.83 -12.97 6.50
C VAL A 803 40.02 -12.04 7.40
N LEU A 804 40.31 -12.09 8.71
CA LEU A 804 39.87 -11.10 9.68
C LEU A 804 41.08 -10.25 10.08
N ASP A 805 41.06 -8.98 9.71
CA ASP A 805 42.05 -7.99 10.14
C ASP A 805 41.36 -6.96 11.03
N ALA A 806 41.82 -6.82 12.27
CA ALA A 806 41.22 -5.99 13.29
C ALA A 806 42.30 -5.18 14.02
N THR A 807 42.26 -3.86 13.88
CA THR A 807 43.20 -2.93 14.52
C THR A 807 42.44 -1.89 15.31
N ALA A 808 42.92 -1.60 16.52
CA ALA A 808 42.41 -0.55 17.38
C ALA A 808 43.59 0.24 17.95
N ALA A 809 43.44 1.56 18.04
CA ALA A 809 44.37 2.40 18.78
C ALA A 809 44.05 2.28 20.28
N ASP A 810 45.06 1.97 21.08
CA ASP A 810 44.95 2.01 22.55
C ASP A 810 44.53 3.41 22.99
N THR A 811 43.49 3.48 23.83
CA THR A 811 43.18 4.69 24.58
C THR A 811 44.40 5.00 25.44
N PRO A 812 45.02 6.20 25.35
CA PRO A 812 46.10 6.56 26.27
C PRO A 812 45.52 6.52 27.67
N THR A 813 45.96 5.54 28.46
CA THR A 813 45.62 5.45 29.87
C THR A 813 46.09 6.74 30.52
N ALA A 814 45.15 7.52 31.04
CA ALA A 814 45.48 8.75 31.73
C ALA A 814 46.41 8.39 32.89
N THR A 815 47.68 8.78 32.80
CA THR A 815 48.62 8.68 33.89
C THR A 815 47.99 9.41 35.08
N PRO A 816 47.79 8.74 36.23
CA PRO A 816 47.28 9.43 37.40
C PRO A 816 48.28 10.54 37.75
N CYS A 817 47.79 11.76 37.90
CA CYS A 817 48.62 12.88 38.31
C CYS A 817 49.17 12.62 39.72
N GLU A 818 50.48 12.77 39.89
CA GLU A 818 51.14 12.90 41.20
C GLU A 818 50.77 14.23 41.87
#